data_AF-A0A944S2N9-F1
#
_entry.id   AF-A0A944S2N9-F1
#
_cell.length_a   1.000
_cell.length_b   1.000
_cell.length_c   1.000
_cell.angle_alpha   90.00
_cell.angle_beta   90.00
_cell.angle_gamma   90.00
#
_symmetry.space_group_name_H-M   'P 1'
#
loop_
_entity.id
_entity.type
_entity.pdbx_description
1 polymer ?
#
loop_
_entity_poly.entity_id
_entity_poly.type
_entity_poly.pdbx_seq_one_letter_code
_entity_poly.pdbx_strand_id
1 'polypeptide(L)'
;MPSAIRTRICLGILFISCSTWAQNGYRLTSQSIEVDRASHWRAWSAPIGLVDITTSGAVQPSTVAPSINASLNATQFSYELPGALASFYDNSVNDSGVLSATGGIKRARTNARTAPRIMDGDATTYWEPDADDELADWQVEIDLGRLVSATRIVVRFVDDSPEDRADPFYQFRVHTATGQNPFDEASNPTLEYQLAGGTTAPNTDQREYSFDLKPVLSHTEEWTGQLVQYVRIAVTGRRGTYGEEINEEAFQALASADRGDVENIWLIGGEERLVTAEQYDALSAEQQGGRRYYRRERPRLSEVEVWTAGDNVALGIVDRGGSVLEGNPNAAADLAFDGSIRSNWNATVYSTVGDIAGWGLLKIDLGALLRIDAVRMVTRRAALAERVLYGYQLRGSDGAVAPDGSLIWETLSTDDRLFNQDTRLFEDRFDSRPLRFLEFRNLDTARRTKAHLGNRHQSVVTEMQIYSSGSVPEVVMQSDLIDMSAPRILQSISWDADLPEGTSVQFRTRTGDNLREITHYYLLTGEEVSKAEWDDKPTFFRGPVETETVPGSGWSNFSQAYLEPGERVLSPSPRRYMIVEARLLSDNPDTAATLRSVSIATLRPVASQLLAEITPQRDVPVGEIVDFDLYLRPSFITTTGGNFSRLRLTAPSRSSIALRGVDVGDEEDIAGAPSTSYTRVDSLFTDAGGRALSVAGEGTDTLLIQMPTALRASSPDLVRLSFSSIVFQSGSTFRLEVASAAQPDSWQEADGGDAVGDELSFGSGLTVLTPLGGSHLLLSDASSRVFSPNGDGINDEALFEFSVLRVNVDREVGVDIFDLGGRRLRTLRERRELANGLYRLNWDGRDEDGTLVPPGIYIVRYEVDADAGGTTPAGLISVAY
;
A
#
# COMPACT_ATOMS: atom_id res chain seq x y z
N MET A 1 -57.36 -41.43 32.58
CA MET A 1 -58.46 -41.11 31.63
C MET A 1 -58.88 -39.66 31.89
N PRO A 2 -59.20 -38.83 30.87
CA PRO A 2 -58.24 -38.08 30.05
C PRO A 2 -58.55 -36.57 29.92
N SER A 3 -57.60 -35.77 29.43
CA SER A 3 -57.78 -34.72 28.38
C SER A 3 -56.44 -34.00 28.10
N ALA A 4 -55.73 -34.32 27.01
CA ALA A 4 -55.79 -33.66 25.69
C ALA A 4 -55.23 -32.22 25.66
N ILE A 5 -53.97 -32.07 25.24
CA ILE A 5 -53.39 -30.81 24.74
C ILE A 5 -52.76 -31.07 23.37
N ARG A 6 -53.08 -30.18 22.43
CA ARG A 6 -52.80 -30.23 20.99
C ARG A 6 -51.31 -30.04 20.68
N THR A 7 -50.75 -30.93 19.88
CA THR A 7 -49.45 -30.76 19.21
C THR A 7 -49.59 -29.81 18.02
N ARG A 8 -48.89 -28.67 18.05
CA ARG A 8 -48.63 -27.84 16.86
C ARG A 8 -47.29 -28.27 16.26
N ILE A 9 -47.33 -28.73 15.02
CA ILE A 9 -46.16 -28.98 14.17
C ILE A 9 -45.67 -27.60 13.70
N CYS A 10 -44.49 -27.17 14.13
CA CYS A 10 -43.77 -26.04 13.55
C CYS A 10 -42.71 -26.58 12.60
N LEU A 11 -42.88 -26.25 11.32
CA LEU A 11 -41.92 -26.51 10.24
C LEU A 11 -40.69 -25.61 10.48
N GLY A 12 -39.55 -26.21 10.83
CA GLY A 12 -38.28 -25.49 10.94
C GLY A 12 -37.74 -25.20 9.53
N ILE A 13 -37.79 -23.94 9.12
CA ILE A 13 -37.07 -23.47 7.93
C ILE A 13 -35.61 -23.29 8.36
N LEU A 14 -34.74 -24.15 7.83
CA LEU A 14 -33.29 -23.98 7.91
C LEU A 14 -32.94 -22.69 7.13
N PHE A 15 -32.63 -21.61 7.84
CA PHE A 15 -31.94 -20.48 7.23
C PHE A 15 -30.48 -20.90 7.03
N ILE A 16 -30.13 -21.25 5.79
CA ILE A 16 -28.75 -21.18 5.33
C ILE A 16 -28.42 -19.69 5.30
N SER A 17 -27.69 -19.21 6.31
CA SER A 17 -27.11 -17.88 6.34
C SER A 17 -26.07 -17.79 5.22
N CYS A 18 -26.51 -17.30 4.06
CA CYS A 18 -25.62 -16.81 3.03
C CYS A 18 -25.02 -15.50 3.58
N SER A 19 -23.72 -15.50 3.86
CA SER A 19 -22.98 -14.31 4.27
C SER A 19 -23.07 -13.28 3.14
N THR A 20 -24.04 -12.38 3.22
CA THR A 20 -24.07 -11.18 2.38
C THR A 20 -22.87 -10.33 2.78
N TRP A 21 -21.83 -10.33 1.94
CA TRP A 21 -20.68 -9.45 2.07
C TRP A 21 -21.19 -8.01 2.22
N ALA A 22 -21.01 -7.43 3.40
CA ALA A 22 -21.15 -5.99 3.54
C ALA A 22 -20.08 -5.37 2.64
N GLN A 23 -20.50 -4.57 1.65
CA GLN A 23 -19.64 -3.85 0.71
C GLN A 23 -18.85 -2.77 1.47
N ASN A 24 -17.86 -3.20 2.26
CA ASN A 24 -17.18 -2.32 3.21
C ASN A 24 -16.07 -1.51 2.52
N GLY A 25 -15.39 -2.05 1.51
CA GLY A 25 -14.25 -1.42 0.82
C GLY A 25 -14.53 -0.71 -0.51
N TYR A 26 -15.75 -0.81 -1.05
CA TYR A 26 -16.14 -0.18 -2.31
C TYR A 26 -17.66 -0.09 -2.45
N ARG A 27 -18.15 0.73 -3.38
CA ARG A 27 -19.53 0.76 -3.86
C ARG A 27 -19.60 0.23 -5.29
N LEU A 28 -20.43 -0.77 -5.53
CA LEU A 28 -20.70 -1.29 -6.87
C LEU A 28 -21.97 -0.66 -7.46
N THR A 29 -21.86 -0.06 -8.64
CA THR A 29 -23.01 0.45 -9.40
C THR A 29 -23.26 -0.41 -10.65
N SER A 30 -24.22 -0.01 -11.48
CA SER A 30 -24.44 -0.67 -12.78
C SER A 30 -23.33 -0.39 -13.81
N GLN A 31 -22.54 0.66 -13.61
CA GLN A 31 -21.57 1.18 -14.57
C GLN A 31 -20.18 1.44 -13.95
N SER A 32 -20.01 1.30 -12.64
CA SER A 32 -18.77 1.66 -11.95
C SER A 32 -18.53 0.84 -10.69
N ILE A 33 -17.27 0.83 -10.27
CA ILE A 33 -16.80 0.43 -8.95
C ILE A 33 -16.15 1.67 -8.34
N GLU A 34 -16.56 2.07 -7.14
CA GLU A 34 -16.21 3.37 -6.56
C GLU A 34 -15.69 3.24 -5.14
N VAL A 35 -14.65 3.99 -4.81
CA VAL A 35 -14.02 4.06 -3.49
C VAL A 35 -13.80 5.54 -3.17
N ASP A 36 -14.66 6.12 -2.33
CA ASP A 36 -14.79 7.56 -2.15
C ASP A 36 -15.10 8.02 -0.70
N ARG A 37 -15.00 7.14 0.30
CA ARG A 37 -15.29 7.46 1.71
C ARG A 37 -14.34 6.75 2.67
N ALA A 38 -14.18 7.33 3.87
CA ALA A 38 -13.32 6.81 4.93
C ALA A 38 -13.54 5.32 5.24
N SER A 39 -14.80 4.86 5.27
CA SER A 39 -15.10 3.45 5.55
C SER A 39 -14.60 2.52 4.44
N HIS A 40 -14.57 2.99 3.18
CA HIS A 40 -14.00 2.21 2.08
C HIS A 40 -12.49 2.03 2.26
N TRP A 41 -11.76 3.11 2.50
CA TRP A 41 -10.31 3.07 2.70
C TRP A 41 -9.90 2.25 3.93
N ARG A 42 -10.68 2.26 5.02
CA ARG A 42 -10.41 1.43 6.21
C ARG A 42 -10.49 -0.08 5.96
N ALA A 43 -11.19 -0.51 4.91
CA ALA A 43 -11.25 -1.91 4.52
C ALA A 43 -10.11 -2.29 3.55
N TRP A 44 -9.31 -1.33 3.08
CA TRP A 44 -8.12 -1.65 2.31
C TRP A 44 -7.00 -2.06 3.27
N SER A 45 -6.24 -3.07 2.88
CA SER A 45 -5.02 -3.45 3.58
C SER A 45 -3.93 -2.40 3.31
N ALA A 46 -3.29 -1.91 4.36
CA ALA A 46 -2.18 -0.97 4.31
C ALA A 46 -1.23 -1.23 5.49
N PRO A 47 0.06 -0.87 5.40
CA PRO A 47 0.97 -0.97 6.52
C PRO A 47 0.45 -0.19 7.74
N ILE A 48 0.37 -0.86 8.88
CA ILE A 48 -0.17 -0.28 10.12
C ILE A 48 0.62 0.98 10.50
N GLY A 49 -0.11 2.05 10.84
CA GLY A 49 0.48 3.32 11.29
C GLY A 49 1.09 4.21 10.19
N LEU A 50 1.07 3.77 8.92
CA LEU A 50 1.67 4.53 7.81
C LEU A 50 0.67 5.29 6.95
N VAL A 51 -0.62 5.21 7.27
CA VAL A 51 -1.70 5.79 6.49
C VAL A 51 -2.67 6.53 7.39
N ASP A 52 -2.90 7.81 7.07
CA ASP A 52 -3.87 8.64 7.73
C ASP A 52 -5.12 8.78 6.87
N ILE A 53 -6.29 8.51 7.47
CA ILE A 53 -7.60 8.78 6.86
C ILE A 53 -8.16 10.05 7.50
N THR A 54 -8.19 11.12 6.71
CA THR A 54 -8.65 12.43 7.14
C THR A 54 -10.13 12.41 7.53
N THR A 55 -10.57 13.41 8.31
CA THR A 55 -11.99 13.60 8.64
C THR A 55 -12.87 13.80 7.41
N SER A 56 -12.30 14.31 6.31
CA SER A 56 -12.98 14.45 5.02
C SER A 56 -13.15 13.14 4.24
N GLY A 57 -12.48 12.06 4.67
CA GLY A 57 -12.52 10.75 4.03
C GLY A 57 -11.49 10.53 2.93
N ALA A 58 -10.57 11.46 2.72
CA ALA A 58 -9.38 11.27 1.90
C ALA A 58 -8.29 10.51 2.67
N VAL A 59 -7.42 9.82 1.93
CA VAL A 59 -6.32 9.01 2.46
C VAL A 59 -4.97 9.59 2.03
N GLN A 60 -4.00 9.59 2.94
CA GLN A 60 -2.64 10.11 2.68
C GLN A 60 -1.59 9.32 3.49
N PRO A 61 -0.32 9.29 3.06
CA PRO A 61 0.77 8.78 3.87
C PRO A 61 0.87 9.53 5.20
N SER A 62 1.18 8.80 6.27
CA SER A 62 1.43 9.43 7.56
C SER A 62 2.74 10.24 7.53
N THR A 63 2.86 11.18 8.45
CA THR A 63 4.05 12.01 8.62
C THR A 63 4.70 11.71 9.95
N VAL A 64 5.99 11.39 9.93
CA VAL A 64 6.77 11.13 11.13
C VAL A 64 7.42 12.43 11.60
N ALA A 65 7.16 12.81 12.86
CA ALA A 65 7.70 14.05 13.39
C ALA A 65 9.18 13.90 13.80
N PRO A 66 10.03 14.91 13.55
CA PRO A 66 11.44 14.89 13.97
C PRO A 66 11.62 14.99 15.50
N SER A 67 10.56 15.32 16.23
CA SER A 67 10.48 15.30 17.70
C SER A 67 9.01 15.20 18.10
N ILE A 68 8.72 14.47 19.17
CA ILE A 68 7.36 14.33 19.70
C ILE A 68 7.33 14.66 21.18
N ASN A 69 6.16 15.09 21.67
CA ASN A 69 5.84 15.05 23.08
C ASN A 69 5.35 13.63 23.44
N ALA A 70 6.22 12.82 24.02
CA ALA A 70 5.94 11.42 24.33
C ALA A 70 4.87 11.22 25.41
N SER A 71 4.52 12.25 26.20
CA SER A 71 3.43 12.12 27.18
C SER A 71 2.07 12.01 26.49
N LEU A 72 1.83 12.74 25.40
CA LEU A 72 0.54 12.76 24.70
C LEU A 72 0.14 11.41 24.11
N ASN A 73 1.12 10.59 23.70
CA ASN A 73 0.88 9.29 23.09
C ASN A 73 1.27 8.10 23.98
N ALA A 74 1.58 8.33 25.25
CA ALA A 74 1.99 7.27 26.17
C ALA A 74 0.98 6.11 26.25
N THR A 75 -0.32 6.42 26.17
CA THR A 75 -1.41 5.44 26.26
C THR A 75 -1.54 4.53 25.03
N GLN A 76 -0.77 4.77 23.97
CA GLN A 76 -0.74 3.92 22.77
C GLN A 76 0.18 2.70 22.96
N PHE A 77 0.97 2.66 24.03
CA PHE A 77 1.97 1.62 24.28
C PHE A 77 1.61 0.83 25.53
N SER A 78 1.68 -0.49 25.40
CA SER A 78 1.46 -1.44 26.49
C SER A 78 2.60 -2.45 26.53
N TYR A 79 2.95 -2.90 27.74
CA TYR A 79 4.04 -3.85 27.95
C TYR A 79 3.75 -4.76 29.14
N GLU A 80 4.32 -5.96 29.12
CA GLU A 80 4.13 -6.95 30.18
C GLU A 80 4.92 -6.61 31.45
N LEU A 81 4.34 -6.96 32.60
CA LEU A 81 4.90 -6.78 33.93
C LEU A 81 4.89 -8.10 34.71
N PRO A 82 5.90 -8.33 35.58
CA PRO A 82 5.82 -9.38 36.59
C PRO A 82 4.61 -9.19 37.51
N GLY A 83 3.81 -10.23 37.70
CA GLY A 83 2.56 -10.16 38.48
C GLY A 83 2.70 -9.61 39.91
N ALA A 84 3.88 -9.74 40.52
CA ALA A 84 4.19 -9.16 41.84
C ALA A 84 4.14 -7.61 41.86
N LEU A 85 4.17 -6.95 40.69
CA LEU A 85 4.17 -5.50 40.56
C LEU A 85 2.76 -4.87 40.49
N ALA A 86 1.69 -5.66 40.50
CA ALA A 86 0.31 -5.16 40.29
C ALA A 86 -0.08 -3.98 41.23
N SER A 87 0.33 -4.02 42.50
CA SER A 87 -0.01 -2.96 43.47
C SER A 87 0.86 -1.70 43.39
N PHE A 88 1.79 -1.64 42.43
CA PHE A 88 2.71 -0.52 42.22
C PHE A 88 2.43 0.28 40.94
N TYR A 89 1.50 -0.21 40.11
CA TYR A 89 1.11 0.35 38.81
C TYR A 89 -0.42 0.46 38.76
N ASP A 90 -0.94 1.67 38.97
CA ASP A 90 -2.38 1.94 38.91
C ASP A 90 -2.91 1.83 37.46
N ASN A 91 -2.01 1.94 36.48
CA ASN A 91 -2.23 1.74 35.05
C ASN A 91 -2.08 0.28 34.58
N SER A 92 -2.03 -0.69 35.51
CA SER A 92 -1.91 -2.10 35.16
C SER A 92 -3.24 -2.85 35.11
N VAL A 93 -3.34 -3.81 34.19
CA VAL A 93 -4.49 -4.69 34.02
C VAL A 93 -3.97 -6.14 33.97
N ASN A 94 -4.67 -7.03 34.69
CA ASN A 94 -4.41 -8.46 34.60
C ASN A 94 -5.47 -9.08 33.69
N ASP A 95 -5.05 -9.52 32.51
CA ASP A 95 -5.89 -10.29 31.60
C ASP A 95 -5.40 -11.73 31.56
N SER A 96 -6.27 -12.65 31.97
CA SER A 96 -6.05 -14.10 31.87
C SER A 96 -4.73 -14.60 32.49
N GLY A 97 -4.21 -13.89 33.51
CA GLY A 97 -2.98 -14.25 34.22
C GLY A 97 -1.73 -13.48 33.77
N VAL A 98 -1.82 -12.69 32.70
CA VAL A 98 -0.77 -11.79 32.23
C VAL A 98 -1.04 -10.39 32.76
N LEU A 99 -0.13 -9.88 33.59
CA LEU A 99 -0.18 -8.49 34.05
C LEU A 99 0.51 -7.62 32.99
N SER A 100 -0.20 -6.63 32.47
CA SER A 100 0.33 -5.62 31.57
C SER A 100 0.09 -4.23 32.13
N ALA A 101 0.92 -3.25 31.75
CA ALA A 101 0.65 -1.84 31.97
C ALA A 101 0.57 -1.11 30.64
N THR A 102 -0.33 -0.14 30.58
CA THR A 102 -0.45 0.81 29.46
C THR A 102 0.10 2.15 29.92
N GLY A 103 0.91 2.83 29.10
CA GLY A 103 1.46 4.14 29.45
C GLY A 103 0.37 5.15 29.87
N GLY A 104 0.74 6.13 30.69
CA GLY A 104 -0.16 7.10 31.31
C GLY A 104 0.25 7.42 32.74
N ILE A 105 -0.71 7.65 33.62
CA ILE A 105 -0.44 7.84 35.05
C ILE A 105 -0.16 6.49 35.70
N LYS A 106 1.12 6.23 35.95
CA LYS A 106 1.55 5.05 36.70
C LYS A 106 1.00 5.07 38.12
N ARG A 107 1.06 6.23 38.77
CA ARG A 107 0.56 6.41 40.14
C ARG A 107 0.38 7.88 40.49
N ALA A 108 -0.74 8.20 41.11
CA ALA A 108 -0.99 9.51 41.73
C ALA A 108 -1.50 9.27 43.15
N ARG A 109 -0.78 9.78 44.14
CA ARG A 109 -1.12 9.52 45.56
C ARG A 109 -2.23 10.42 46.08
N THR A 110 -2.47 11.53 45.40
CA THR A 110 -3.54 12.48 45.67
C THR A 110 -4.24 12.85 44.37
N ASN A 111 -5.57 13.06 44.44
CA ASN A 111 -6.42 13.44 43.30
C ASN A 111 -6.15 12.66 42.01
N ALA A 112 -6.05 11.33 42.11
CA ALA A 112 -5.69 10.46 40.98
C ALA A 112 -6.63 10.57 39.77
N ARG A 113 -7.91 10.90 39.98
CA ARG A 113 -8.91 11.06 38.91
C ARG A 113 -8.54 12.16 37.90
N THR A 114 -7.90 13.25 38.35
CA THR A 114 -7.53 14.38 37.49
C THR A 114 -6.08 14.34 37.04
N ALA A 115 -5.27 13.43 37.58
CA ALA A 115 -3.87 13.29 37.20
C ALA A 115 -3.65 13.09 35.68
N PRO A 116 -4.48 12.34 34.92
CA PRO A 116 -4.29 12.20 33.48
C PRO A 116 -4.40 13.48 32.66
N ARG A 117 -4.92 14.58 33.24
CA ARG A 117 -5.01 15.88 32.58
C ARG A 117 -3.64 16.51 32.31
N ILE A 118 -2.60 16.11 33.05
CA ILE A 118 -1.25 16.67 32.88
C ILE A 118 -0.54 16.20 31.61
N MET A 119 -1.23 15.45 30.75
CA MET A 119 -0.71 14.81 29.54
C MET A 119 -1.77 14.78 28.43
N ASP A 120 -2.81 15.62 28.52
CA ASP A 120 -3.91 15.63 27.54
C ASP A 120 -3.73 16.69 26.43
N GLY A 121 -2.74 17.57 26.56
CA GLY A 121 -2.41 18.61 25.59
C GLY A 121 -3.30 19.85 25.71
N ASP A 122 -4.13 19.95 26.75
CA ASP A 122 -5.00 21.08 27.05
C ASP A 122 -4.48 21.85 28.27
N ALA A 123 -3.81 22.96 28.02
CA ALA A 123 -3.25 23.82 29.07
C ALA A 123 -4.29 24.43 30.04
N THR A 124 -5.60 24.30 29.75
CA THR A 124 -6.68 24.78 30.63
C THR A 124 -7.17 23.70 31.60
N THR A 125 -6.87 22.43 31.35
CA THR A 125 -7.14 21.35 32.29
C THR A 125 -5.96 21.21 33.27
N TYR A 126 -6.19 20.54 34.39
CA TYR A 126 -5.15 20.41 35.42
C TYR A 126 -5.36 19.27 36.40
N TRP A 127 -4.24 18.90 37.02
CA TRP A 127 -4.18 18.20 38.29
C TRP A 127 -3.90 19.21 39.41
N GLU A 128 -4.77 19.18 40.43
CA GLU A 128 -4.63 19.92 41.68
C GLU A 128 -4.50 18.86 42.78
N PRO A 129 -3.41 18.85 43.59
CA PRO A 129 -3.33 18.01 44.77
C PRO A 129 -4.45 18.29 45.78
N ASP A 130 -4.91 17.27 46.51
CA ASP A 130 -5.86 17.49 47.60
C ASP A 130 -5.15 18.24 48.73
N ALA A 131 -5.76 19.34 49.15
CA ALA A 131 -5.17 20.23 50.11
C ALA A 131 -5.16 19.65 51.54
N ASP A 132 -5.97 18.63 51.80
CA ASP A 132 -6.04 17.93 53.09
C ASP A 132 -5.01 16.77 53.19
N ASP A 133 -4.43 16.36 52.06
CA ASP A 133 -3.39 15.33 52.03
C ASP A 133 -2.03 15.85 52.55
N GLU A 134 -1.22 14.93 53.06
CA GLU A 134 0.16 15.22 53.46
C GLU A 134 0.99 15.62 52.23
N LEU A 135 1.92 16.57 52.41
CA LEU A 135 2.76 17.07 51.32
C LEU A 135 3.59 15.97 50.64
N ALA A 136 3.94 14.89 51.37
CA ALA A 136 4.66 13.75 50.81
C ALA A 136 3.85 12.94 49.77
N ASP A 137 2.52 13.05 49.81
CA ASP A 137 1.61 12.43 48.86
C ASP A 137 1.31 13.34 47.66
N TRP A 138 1.78 14.59 47.65
CA TRP A 138 1.68 15.50 46.50
C TRP A 138 2.71 15.15 45.43
N GLN A 139 2.52 13.97 44.84
CA GLN A 139 3.34 13.45 43.77
C GLN A 139 2.52 12.68 42.73
N VAL A 140 2.94 12.79 41.48
CA VAL A 140 2.40 12.08 40.33
C VAL A 140 3.54 11.46 39.53
N GLU A 141 3.38 10.19 39.15
CA GLU A 141 4.28 9.41 38.31
C GLU A 141 3.62 9.15 36.96
N ILE A 142 4.28 9.59 35.89
CA ILE A 142 3.95 9.31 34.51
C ILE A 142 4.82 8.15 34.04
N ASP A 143 4.22 7.21 33.34
CA ASP A 143 4.85 6.14 32.57
C ASP A 143 4.60 6.40 31.09
N LEU A 144 5.65 6.57 30.31
CA LEU A 144 5.57 6.85 28.88
C LEU A 144 5.19 5.62 28.04
N GLY A 145 5.01 4.46 28.69
CA GLY A 145 4.67 3.18 28.07
C GLY A 145 5.82 2.53 27.29
N ARG A 146 6.92 3.28 27.08
CA ARG A 146 8.12 2.87 26.35
C ARG A 146 9.32 3.70 26.75
N LEU A 147 10.51 3.19 26.48
CA LEU A 147 11.79 3.88 26.61
C LEU A 147 11.95 4.89 25.47
N VAL A 148 12.09 6.17 25.82
CA VAL A 148 12.39 7.25 24.87
C VAL A 148 13.75 7.86 25.18
N SER A 149 14.35 8.50 24.18
CA SER A 149 15.45 9.43 24.42
C SER A 149 14.89 10.85 24.52
N ALA A 150 14.63 11.29 25.75
CA ALA A 150 14.05 12.58 26.06
C ALA A 150 15.14 13.66 26.06
N THR A 151 14.94 14.72 25.28
CA THR A 151 15.85 15.87 25.20
C THR A 151 15.48 16.96 26.19
N ARG A 152 14.20 17.06 26.55
CA ARG A 152 13.68 18.13 27.40
C ARG A 152 12.38 17.74 28.08
N ILE A 153 12.20 18.18 29.33
CA ILE A 153 10.92 18.12 30.05
C ILE A 153 10.41 19.54 30.28
N VAL A 154 9.14 19.79 29.93
CA VAL A 154 8.47 21.07 30.20
C VAL A 154 7.36 20.83 31.21
N VAL A 155 7.32 21.65 32.26
CA VAL A 155 6.29 21.64 33.30
C VAL A 155 5.52 22.95 33.19
N ARG A 156 4.22 22.88 32.93
CA ARG A 156 3.33 24.04 32.80
C ARG A 156 2.30 24.07 33.91
N PHE A 157 2.00 25.27 34.38
CA PHE A 157 0.95 25.54 35.35
C PHE A 157 -0.16 26.35 34.68
N VAL A 158 -1.39 26.18 35.17
CA VAL A 158 -2.57 26.88 34.63
C VAL A 158 -2.41 28.40 34.81
N ASP A 159 -2.88 29.15 33.83
CA ASP A 159 -2.99 30.60 33.93
C ASP A 159 -4.00 31.00 35.03
N ASP A 160 -3.64 31.99 35.83
CA ASP A 160 -4.50 32.49 36.90
C ASP A 160 -5.58 33.41 36.32
N SER A 161 -6.83 33.22 36.72
CA SER A 161 -7.95 34.08 36.30
C SER A 161 -8.86 34.42 37.49
N PRO A 162 -9.55 35.59 37.49
CA PRO A 162 -10.44 35.96 38.60
C PRO A 162 -11.58 34.96 38.85
N GLU A 163 -12.03 34.25 37.82
CA GLU A 163 -13.13 33.28 37.90
C GLU A 163 -12.65 31.88 38.31
N ASP A 164 -11.37 31.58 38.06
CA ASP A 164 -10.77 30.29 38.37
C ASP A 164 -9.31 30.51 38.80
N ARG A 165 -9.11 30.69 40.11
CA ARG A 165 -7.80 30.99 40.69
C ARG A 165 -6.87 29.79 40.57
N ALA A 166 -5.65 30.03 40.10
CA ALA A 166 -4.62 29.02 39.92
C ALA A 166 -3.23 29.51 40.33
N ASP A 167 -2.53 28.72 41.12
CA ASP A 167 -1.15 28.95 41.55
C ASP A 167 -0.22 27.90 40.94
N PRO A 168 1.05 28.25 40.67
CA PRO A 168 2.03 27.25 40.34
C PRO A 168 2.46 26.54 41.62
N PHE A 169 3.14 25.41 41.50
CA PHE A 169 3.70 24.77 42.69
C PHE A 169 4.75 25.67 43.34
N TYR A 170 4.57 25.97 44.63
CA TYR A 170 5.48 26.81 45.41
C TYR A 170 6.91 26.28 45.39
N GLN A 171 7.10 24.97 45.59
CA GLN A 171 8.37 24.31 45.29
C GLN A 171 8.12 22.88 44.81
N PHE A 172 8.87 22.42 43.81
CA PHE A 172 8.75 21.07 43.27
C PHE A 172 10.07 20.52 42.72
N ARG A 173 10.11 19.21 42.51
CA ARG A 173 11.20 18.49 41.82
C ARG A 173 10.66 17.56 40.75
N VAL A 174 11.43 17.43 39.68
CA VAL A 174 11.20 16.53 38.55
C VAL A 174 12.29 15.47 38.57
N HIS A 175 11.88 14.20 38.59
CA HIS A 175 12.80 13.08 38.49
C HIS A 175 12.45 12.21 37.28
N THR A 176 13.46 11.57 36.70
CA THR A 176 13.31 10.64 35.58
C THR A 176 13.88 9.28 35.93
N ALA A 177 13.31 8.22 35.36
CA ALA A 177 13.89 6.88 35.42
C ALA A 177 13.74 6.17 34.08
N THR A 178 14.70 5.31 33.75
CA THR A 178 14.66 4.46 32.54
C THR A 178 13.72 3.27 32.69
N GLY A 179 13.35 2.93 33.93
CA GLY A 179 12.69 1.67 34.29
C GLY A 179 13.60 0.69 35.01
N GLN A 180 14.92 0.89 35.03
CA GLN A 180 15.82 0.05 35.80
C GLN A 180 15.58 0.15 37.32
N ASN A 181 15.95 -0.90 38.03
CA ASN A 181 15.95 -0.94 39.49
C ASN A 181 17.37 -1.24 40.05
N PRO A 182 17.65 -0.87 41.32
CA PRO A 182 19.00 -0.98 41.90
C PRO A 182 19.60 -2.38 41.98
N PHE A 183 18.77 -3.43 41.85
CA PHE A 183 19.16 -4.82 42.05
C PHE A 183 19.01 -5.67 40.79
N ASP A 184 18.58 -5.06 39.67
CA ASP A 184 18.20 -5.71 38.41
C ASP A 184 17.26 -6.93 38.59
N GLU A 185 16.40 -6.87 39.61
CA GLU A 185 15.46 -7.95 39.93
C GLU A 185 14.08 -7.63 39.34
N ALA A 186 13.55 -8.49 38.47
CA ALA A 186 12.29 -8.23 37.75
C ALA A 186 11.10 -7.90 38.68
N SER A 187 11.01 -8.56 39.84
CA SER A 187 9.97 -8.36 40.84
C SER A 187 10.14 -7.10 41.71
N ASN A 188 11.23 -6.35 41.57
CA ASN A 188 11.47 -5.19 42.41
C ASN A 188 10.70 -3.96 41.91
N PRO A 189 9.83 -3.36 42.75
CA PRO A 189 9.03 -2.20 42.35
C PRO A 189 9.80 -0.88 42.36
N THR A 190 11.01 -0.86 42.93
CA THR A 190 11.82 0.35 43.10
C THR A 190 12.42 0.76 41.76
N LEU A 191 12.27 2.03 41.37
CA LEU A 191 12.91 2.58 40.18
C LEU A 191 14.11 3.45 40.55
N GLU A 192 15.16 3.42 39.74
CA GLU A 192 16.32 4.31 39.87
C GLU A 192 16.01 5.70 39.32
N TYR A 193 15.40 6.54 40.17
CA TYR A 193 15.11 7.94 39.83
C TYR A 193 16.36 8.83 39.90
N GLN A 194 16.50 9.71 38.92
CA GLN A 194 17.53 10.75 38.85
C GLN A 194 16.87 12.12 38.79
N LEU A 195 17.48 13.13 39.41
CA LEU A 195 16.96 14.50 39.38
C LEU A 195 17.15 15.09 37.98
N ALA A 196 16.05 15.44 37.33
CA ALA A 196 16.04 16.17 36.05
C ALA A 196 16.02 17.69 36.27
N GLY A 197 15.30 18.15 37.29
CA GLY A 197 15.15 19.58 37.56
C GLY A 197 14.17 19.87 38.70
N GLY A 198 13.83 21.15 38.85
CA GLY A 198 12.89 21.63 39.86
C GLY A 198 13.17 23.08 40.24
N THR A 199 12.44 23.56 41.24
CA THR A 199 12.63 24.90 41.81
C THR A 199 13.82 24.92 42.76
N THR A 200 14.70 25.92 42.62
CA THR A 200 15.79 26.19 43.57
C THR A 200 15.41 27.20 44.66
N ALA A 201 14.34 27.97 44.42
CA ALA A 201 13.75 28.93 45.35
C ALA A 201 12.22 28.85 45.24
N PRO A 202 11.47 29.36 46.23
CA PRO A 202 10.04 29.57 46.14
C PRO A 202 9.57 30.17 44.81
N ASN A 203 8.63 29.50 44.15
CA ASN A 203 7.96 29.98 42.95
C ASN A 203 6.63 30.65 43.32
N THR A 204 6.39 31.83 42.75
CA THR A 204 5.21 32.64 43.06
C THR A 204 4.40 32.99 41.82
N ASP A 205 5.04 33.04 40.65
CA ASP A 205 4.49 33.60 39.42
C ASP A 205 4.92 32.81 38.17
N GLN A 206 6.08 32.15 38.16
CA GLN A 206 6.55 31.40 37.00
C GLN A 206 5.64 30.21 36.67
N ARG A 207 5.03 30.23 35.49
CA ARG A 207 4.07 29.22 35.01
C ARG A 207 4.66 28.17 34.08
N GLU A 208 5.90 28.34 33.61
CA GLU A 208 6.57 27.37 32.75
C GLU A 208 8.00 27.12 33.21
N TYR A 209 8.36 25.84 33.36
CA TYR A 209 9.74 25.40 33.58
C TYR A 209 10.17 24.44 32.49
N SER A 210 11.37 24.63 31.96
CA SER A 210 11.98 23.77 30.95
C SER A 210 13.29 23.21 31.47
N PHE A 211 13.44 21.89 31.41
CA PHE A 211 14.63 21.17 31.87
C PHE A 211 15.24 20.37 30.72
N ASP A 212 16.40 20.80 30.24
CA ASP A 212 17.15 20.05 29.22
C ASP A 212 17.81 18.83 29.85
N LEU A 213 17.66 17.68 29.18
CA LEU A 213 18.16 16.40 29.65
C LEU A 213 19.42 15.99 28.91
N LYS A 214 20.39 15.48 29.67
CA LYS A 214 21.69 15.03 29.14
C LYS A 214 21.86 13.53 29.36
N PRO A 215 22.57 12.84 28.45
CA PRO A 215 22.89 11.43 28.64
C PRO A 215 23.70 11.21 29.93
N VAL A 216 23.46 10.08 30.57
CA VAL A 216 24.07 9.71 31.86
C VAL A 216 25.11 8.60 31.71
N LEU A 217 24.94 7.74 30.71
CA LEU A 217 25.86 6.66 30.39
C LEU A 217 26.91 7.12 29.38
N SER A 218 28.04 6.42 29.29
CA SER A 218 29.03 6.65 28.23
C SER A 218 28.37 6.51 26.86
N HIS A 219 28.57 7.51 26.02
CA HIS A 219 27.83 7.68 24.78
C HIS A 219 28.75 8.19 23.67
N THR A 220 28.32 8.02 22.41
CA THR A 220 28.99 8.61 21.25
C THR A 220 28.69 10.11 21.16
N GLU A 221 29.51 10.89 20.45
CA GLU A 221 29.37 12.36 20.39
C GLU A 221 28.02 12.81 19.79
N GLU A 222 27.45 11.98 18.90
CA GLU A 222 26.18 12.25 18.22
C GLU A 222 24.96 12.09 19.14
N TRP A 223 25.11 11.37 20.25
CA TRP A 223 24.01 11.04 21.15
C TRP A 223 23.41 12.28 21.81
N THR A 224 22.09 12.42 21.74
CA THR A 224 21.33 13.49 22.40
C THR A 224 20.23 12.96 23.30
N GLY A 225 19.97 13.69 24.39
CA GLY A 225 18.94 13.37 25.36
C GLY A 225 19.33 12.30 26.38
N GLN A 226 18.43 12.08 27.33
CA GLN A 226 18.51 11.07 28.37
C GLN A 226 17.49 9.97 28.09
N LEU A 227 17.86 8.71 28.35
CA LEU A 227 16.90 7.62 28.34
C LEU A 227 15.89 7.79 29.49
N VAL A 228 14.59 7.79 29.16
CA VAL A 228 13.49 8.00 30.10
C VAL A 228 12.31 7.11 29.70
N GLN A 229 11.70 6.47 30.69
CA GLN A 229 10.36 5.89 30.58
C GLN A 229 9.42 6.49 31.63
N TYR A 230 9.93 6.80 32.82
CA TYR A 230 9.13 7.32 33.92
C TYR A 230 9.52 8.75 34.28
N VAL A 231 8.53 9.60 34.53
CA VAL A 231 8.70 10.96 35.04
C VAL A 231 7.92 11.11 36.34
N ARG A 232 8.57 11.58 37.40
CA ARG A 232 7.92 11.88 38.68
C ARG A 232 7.98 13.37 38.97
N ILE A 233 6.82 13.97 39.18
CA ILE A 233 6.69 15.32 39.74
C ILE A 233 6.35 15.20 41.22
N ALA A 234 7.15 15.82 42.08
CA ALA A 234 6.92 15.83 43.52
C ALA A 234 6.95 17.28 44.04
N VAL A 235 5.87 17.70 44.69
CA VAL A 235 5.81 19.00 45.38
C VAL A 235 6.61 18.90 46.68
N THR A 236 7.54 19.83 46.88
CA THR A 236 8.45 19.83 48.04
C THR A 236 8.19 20.97 49.02
N GLY A 237 7.29 21.91 48.67
CA GLY A 237 6.87 23.01 49.52
C GLY A 237 5.53 23.57 49.05
N ARG A 238 4.73 24.07 50.00
CA ARG A 238 3.41 24.69 49.76
C ARG A 238 3.21 25.90 50.67
N ARG A 239 2.36 26.83 50.25
CA ARG A 239 1.86 27.95 51.06
C ARG A 239 0.60 27.58 51.85
N GLY A 240 -0.22 26.67 51.32
CA GLY A 240 -1.44 26.21 51.99
C GLY A 240 -2.47 27.34 52.17
N THR A 241 -2.82 27.65 53.42
CA THR A 241 -3.78 28.72 53.75
C THR A 241 -3.17 30.12 53.68
N TYR A 242 -1.84 30.25 53.57
CA TYR A 242 -1.13 31.53 53.48
C TYR A 242 -0.67 31.82 52.04
N GLY A 243 -1.59 31.75 51.08
CA GLY A 243 -1.32 31.89 49.65
C GLY A 243 -0.88 33.31 49.24
N GLU A 244 -1.77 34.07 48.59
CA GLU A 244 -1.54 35.48 48.24
C GLU A 244 -2.21 36.38 49.29
N GLU A 245 -1.48 37.39 49.77
CA GLU A 245 -2.07 38.42 50.64
C GLU A 245 -3.00 39.32 49.80
N ILE A 246 -4.23 39.48 50.27
CA ILE A 246 -5.26 40.28 49.62
C ILE A 246 -5.91 41.24 50.63
N ASN A 247 -6.63 42.24 50.12
CA ASN A 247 -7.40 43.12 51.00
C ASN A 247 -8.65 42.43 51.55
N GLU A 248 -9.22 42.99 52.62
CA GLU A 248 -10.38 42.43 53.31
C GLU A 248 -11.61 42.31 52.39
N GLU A 249 -11.87 43.30 51.53
CA GLU A 249 -13.01 43.27 50.61
C GLU A 249 -12.93 42.09 49.64
N ALA A 250 -11.76 41.87 49.03
CA ALA A 250 -11.50 40.73 48.15
C ALA A 250 -11.60 39.41 48.91
N PHE A 251 -11.09 39.33 50.14
CA PHE A 251 -11.19 38.12 50.97
C PHE A 251 -12.64 37.76 51.30
N GLN A 252 -13.48 38.75 51.60
CA GLN A 252 -14.89 38.53 51.86
C GLN A 252 -15.70 38.20 50.59
N ALA A 253 -15.21 38.57 49.41
CA ALA A 253 -15.80 38.18 48.13
C ALA A 253 -15.46 36.73 47.72
N LEU A 254 -14.37 36.16 48.23
CA LEU A 254 -13.97 34.78 47.92
C LEU A 254 -15.02 33.76 48.42
N ALA A 255 -15.20 32.70 47.65
CA ALA A 255 -15.89 31.51 48.10
C ALA A 255 -15.17 30.91 49.31
N SER A 256 -15.91 30.24 50.21
CA SER A 256 -15.34 29.71 51.45
C SER A 256 -14.19 28.72 51.23
N ALA A 257 -14.18 28.01 50.10
CA ALA A 257 -13.12 27.07 49.73
C ALA A 257 -11.79 27.74 49.36
N ASP A 258 -11.84 29.01 48.92
CA ASP A 258 -10.67 29.78 48.45
C ASP A 258 -10.16 30.79 49.49
N ARG A 259 -10.85 30.91 50.63
CA ARG A 259 -10.39 31.72 51.76
C ARG A 259 -9.26 30.98 52.47
N GLY A 260 -8.14 31.68 52.63
CA GLY A 260 -7.02 31.25 53.44
C GLY A 260 -7.15 31.75 54.88
N ASP A 261 -6.01 31.85 55.56
CA ASP A 261 -5.95 32.32 56.94
C ASP A 261 -5.97 33.84 57.05
N VAL A 262 -6.28 34.32 58.26
CA VAL A 262 -6.21 35.73 58.63
C VAL A 262 -5.24 35.88 59.78
N GLU A 263 -4.15 36.61 59.54
CA GLU A 263 -3.19 36.95 60.58
C GLU A 263 -3.65 38.19 61.35
N ASN A 264 -3.65 38.10 62.67
CA ASN A 264 -3.98 39.22 63.55
C ASN A 264 -2.71 39.78 64.18
N ILE A 265 -2.42 41.07 63.94
CA ILE A 265 -1.14 41.67 64.29
C ILE A 265 -1.25 42.48 65.58
N TRP A 266 -0.48 42.10 66.59
CA TRP A 266 -0.27 42.90 67.79
C TRP A 266 0.96 43.81 67.60
N LEU A 267 0.76 45.14 67.67
CA LEU A 267 1.83 46.12 67.77
C LEU A 267 2.26 46.29 69.23
N ILE A 268 3.48 45.86 69.55
CA ILE A 268 4.07 46.03 70.87
C ILE A 268 5.50 46.56 70.76
N GLY A 269 5.75 47.74 71.34
CA GLY A 269 7.09 48.33 71.38
C GLY A 269 7.71 48.65 70.01
N GLY A 270 6.89 48.81 68.96
CA GLY A 270 7.34 49.01 67.58
C GLY A 270 7.60 47.73 66.79
N GLU A 271 7.34 46.56 67.38
CA GLU A 271 7.40 45.25 66.70
C GLU A 271 5.99 44.70 66.44
N GLU A 272 5.87 43.91 65.36
CA GLU A 272 4.66 43.15 65.01
C GLU A 272 4.75 41.72 65.57
N ARG A 273 3.67 41.24 66.21
CA ARG A 273 3.54 39.85 66.66
C ARG A 273 2.21 39.25 66.24
N LEU A 274 2.24 37.99 65.79
CA LEU A 274 1.04 37.23 65.49
C LEU A 274 0.36 36.78 66.78
N VAL A 275 -0.95 37.04 66.87
CA VAL A 275 -1.80 36.65 68.00
C VAL A 275 -3.07 35.97 67.48
N THR A 276 -3.80 35.27 68.36
CA THR A 276 -5.11 34.71 67.99
C THR A 276 -6.13 35.83 67.80
N ALA A 277 -7.22 35.55 67.08
CA ALA A 277 -8.31 36.52 66.91
C ALA A 277 -8.89 36.99 68.25
N GLU A 278 -9.08 36.07 69.20
CA GLU A 278 -9.55 36.38 70.56
C GLU A 278 -8.59 37.31 71.32
N GLN A 279 -7.28 37.08 71.19
CA GLN A 279 -6.26 37.94 71.80
C GLN A 279 -6.25 39.32 71.15
N TYR A 280 -6.35 39.38 69.82
CA TYR A 280 -6.39 40.63 69.06
C TYR A 280 -7.59 41.50 69.43
N ASP A 281 -8.77 40.90 69.55
CA ASP A 281 -10.00 41.61 69.91
C ASP A 281 -9.98 42.14 71.36
N ALA A 282 -9.11 41.59 72.21
CA ALA A 282 -8.87 42.06 73.58
C ALA A 282 -7.80 43.17 73.69
N LEU A 283 -7.06 43.47 72.61
CA LEU A 283 -6.07 44.55 72.58
C LEU A 283 -6.74 45.93 72.55
N SER A 284 -6.05 46.95 73.07
CA SER A 284 -6.47 48.33 72.86
C SER A 284 -6.30 48.74 71.38
N ALA A 285 -7.07 49.74 70.92
CA ALA A 285 -7.00 50.20 69.52
C ALA A 285 -5.58 50.64 69.10
N GLU A 286 -4.78 51.15 70.03
CA GLU A 286 -3.38 51.57 69.81
C GLU A 286 -2.41 50.37 69.64
N GLN A 287 -2.81 49.18 70.09
CA GLN A 287 -2.04 47.94 70.03
C GLN A 287 -2.47 47.02 68.88
N GLN A 288 -3.60 47.30 68.23
CA GLN A 288 -4.09 46.54 67.07
C GLN A 288 -3.37 46.99 65.80
N GLY A 289 -2.41 46.17 65.34
CA GLY A 289 -1.60 46.42 64.14
C GLY A 289 -2.28 46.15 62.80
N GLY A 290 -3.57 45.81 62.81
CA GLY A 290 -4.30 45.40 61.63
C GLY A 290 -4.36 43.88 61.46
N ARG A 291 -5.07 43.47 60.41
CA ARG A 291 -5.21 42.08 59.99
C ARG A 291 -4.66 41.92 58.57
N ARG A 292 -3.96 40.82 58.30
CA ARG A 292 -3.58 40.41 56.94
C ARG A 292 -4.46 39.25 56.52
N TYR A 293 -5.05 39.34 55.33
CA TYR A 293 -5.97 38.36 54.80
C TYR A 293 -5.29 37.61 53.67
N TYR A 294 -5.31 36.28 53.70
CA TYR A 294 -4.70 35.45 52.66
C TYR A 294 -5.78 34.68 51.90
N ARG A 295 -5.66 34.55 50.58
CA ARG A 295 -6.39 33.50 49.87
C ARG A 295 -5.68 32.17 50.03
N ARG A 296 -6.41 31.07 49.92
CA ARG A 296 -5.85 29.72 49.86
C ARG A 296 -5.07 29.55 48.56
N GLU A 297 -3.96 28.84 48.64
CA GLU A 297 -3.19 28.39 47.48
C GLU A 297 -3.99 27.35 46.68
N ARG A 298 -3.99 27.48 45.35
CA ARG A 298 -4.61 26.55 44.39
C ARG A 298 -3.55 25.98 43.45
N PRO A 299 -2.71 25.03 43.92
CA PRO A 299 -1.55 24.54 43.17
C PRO A 299 -1.98 23.66 42.00
N ARG A 300 -1.91 24.17 40.76
CA ARG A 300 -2.49 23.50 39.58
C ARG A 300 -1.48 23.29 38.47
N LEU A 301 -1.12 22.03 38.25
CA LEU A 301 -0.26 21.59 37.16
C LEU A 301 -1.13 21.29 35.93
N SER A 302 -0.86 21.97 34.83
CA SER A 302 -1.62 21.80 33.58
C SER A 302 -0.99 20.75 32.67
N GLU A 303 0.33 20.78 32.46
CA GLU A 303 0.99 19.89 31.50
C GLU A 303 2.39 19.48 31.95
N VAL A 304 2.74 18.23 31.63
CA VAL A 304 4.10 17.68 31.69
C VAL A 304 4.43 17.13 30.31
N GLU A 305 5.22 17.90 29.57
CA GLU A 305 5.66 17.53 28.23
C GLU A 305 7.02 16.85 28.29
N VAL A 306 7.17 15.73 27.57
CA VAL A 306 8.44 15.01 27.42
C VAL A 306 8.84 15.01 25.95
N TRP A 307 9.69 15.95 25.57
CA TRP A 307 10.17 16.09 24.20
C TRP A 307 11.30 15.10 23.91
N THR A 308 11.21 14.40 22.78
CA THR A 308 12.16 13.36 22.39
C THR A 308 13.13 13.85 21.31
N ALA A 309 14.22 13.09 21.11
CA ALA A 309 15.16 13.29 20.01
C ALA A 309 14.59 12.93 18.61
N GLY A 310 13.41 12.30 18.57
CA GLY A 310 12.75 11.79 17.37
C GLY A 310 11.63 10.81 17.72
N ASP A 311 10.86 10.41 16.71
CA ASP A 311 9.86 9.34 16.86
C ASP A 311 10.46 7.96 16.50
N ASN A 312 10.33 7.00 17.42
CA ASN A 312 10.97 5.69 17.28
C ASN A 312 10.10 4.76 16.44
N VAL A 313 10.43 4.64 15.15
CA VAL A 313 9.72 3.77 14.20
C VAL A 313 10.14 2.30 14.28
N ALA A 314 11.03 1.94 15.20
CA ALA A 314 11.44 0.55 15.40
C ALA A 314 10.39 -0.27 16.18
N LEU A 315 9.50 0.41 16.90
CA LEU A 315 8.38 -0.23 17.58
C LEU A 315 7.34 -0.70 16.55
N GLY A 316 6.76 -1.88 16.76
CA GLY A 316 5.72 -2.40 15.86
C GLY A 316 6.21 -2.80 14.47
N ILE A 317 7.51 -3.09 14.28
CA ILE A 317 8.05 -3.59 13.00
C ILE A 317 7.26 -4.80 12.50
N VAL A 318 6.98 -5.76 13.37
CA VAL A 318 6.26 -6.99 13.01
C VAL A 318 4.81 -6.69 12.66
N ASP A 319 4.11 -5.88 13.46
CA ASP A 319 2.71 -5.49 13.22
C ASP A 319 2.56 -4.75 11.87
N ARG A 320 3.58 -4.01 11.47
CA ARG A 320 3.65 -3.30 10.19
C ARG A 320 3.97 -4.21 8.98
N GLY A 321 4.14 -5.51 9.20
CA GLY A 321 4.48 -6.50 8.16
C GLY A 321 5.98 -6.64 7.90
N GLY A 322 6.81 -6.08 8.77
CA GLY A 322 8.26 -6.25 8.76
C GLY A 322 8.72 -7.54 9.45
N SER A 323 10.03 -7.72 9.57
CA SER A 323 10.61 -8.89 10.24
C SER A 323 11.95 -8.56 10.90
N VAL A 324 12.26 -9.29 11.97
CA VAL A 324 13.53 -9.21 12.69
C VAL A 324 14.10 -10.63 12.76
N LEU A 325 15.15 -10.89 11.98
CA LEU A 325 15.71 -12.23 11.78
C LEU A 325 17.17 -12.27 12.20
N GLU A 326 17.49 -13.23 13.06
CA GLU A 326 18.84 -13.46 13.57
C GLU A 326 19.25 -14.92 13.33
N GLY A 327 20.54 -15.15 13.04
CA GLY A 327 21.05 -16.48 12.66
C GLY A 327 20.98 -17.55 13.75
N ASN A 328 20.93 -17.16 15.04
CA ASN A 328 20.66 -18.04 16.16
C ASN A 328 19.14 -18.05 16.47
N PRO A 329 18.45 -19.18 16.26
CA PRO A 329 17.00 -19.27 16.47
C PRO A 329 16.56 -19.05 17.93
N ASN A 330 17.50 -19.05 18.90
CA ASN A 330 17.22 -18.83 20.31
C ASN A 330 17.61 -17.42 20.80
N ALA A 331 17.93 -16.48 19.91
CA ALA A 331 18.51 -15.21 20.33
C ALA A 331 17.50 -14.22 20.90
N ALA A 332 16.20 -14.36 20.60
CA ALA A 332 15.15 -13.40 21.00
C ALA A 332 15.52 -11.95 20.63
N ALA A 333 15.80 -11.72 19.34
CA ALA A 333 16.28 -10.42 18.85
C ALA A 333 15.17 -9.35 18.80
N ASP A 334 13.92 -9.76 18.82
CA ASP A 334 12.72 -8.94 19.00
C ASP A 334 12.74 -8.12 20.29
N LEU A 335 13.35 -8.63 21.36
CA LEU A 335 13.54 -7.91 22.62
C LEU A 335 14.44 -6.67 22.52
N ALA A 336 15.09 -6.42 21.39
CA ALA A 336 15.79 -5.17 21.14
C ALA A 336 14.86 -4.06 20.61
N PHE A 337 13.58 -4.34 20.36
CA PHE A 337 12.63 -3.43 19.73
C PHE A 337 11.31 -3.33 20.51
N ASP A 338 11.30 -3.73 21.77
CA ASP A 338 10.10 -3.76 22.62
C ASP A 338 9.92 -2.48 23.45
N GLY A 339 10.81 -1.49 23.30
CA GLY A 339 10.74 -0.24 24.01
C GLY A 339 11.07 -0.37 25.49
N SER A 340 11.84 -1.39 25.91
CA SER A 340 12.08 -1.67 27.32
C SER A 340 13.57 -1.74 27.65
N ILE A 341 13.98 -0.97 28.66
CA ILE A 341 15.34 -1.14 29.20
C ILE A 341 15.49 -2.45 30.00
N ARG A 342 14.41 -3.19 30.29
CA ARG A 342 14.37 -4.35 31.22
C ARG A 342 14.50 -5.71 30.55
N SER A 343 14.29 -5.79 29.25
CA SER A 343 14.59 -6.94 28.39
C SER A 343 15.91 -6.73 27.65
N ASN A 344 16.42 -7.75 26.96
CA ASN A 344 17.59 -7.62 26.11
C ASN A 344 17.72 -8.76 25.09
N TRP A 345 18.30 -8.41 23.94
CA TRP A 345 18.87 -9.34 22.99
C TRP A 345 20.31 -9.71 23.38
N ASN A 346 20.56 -11.00 23.58
CA ASN A 346 21.90 -11.55 23.83
C ASN A 346 22.65 -11.82 22.51
N ALA A 347 23.06 -10.74 21.84
CA ALA A 347 23.71 -10.74 20.54
C ALA A 347 25.05 -11.50 20.57
N THR A 348 25.12 -12.67 19.93
CA THR A 348 26.40 -13.39 19.76
C THR A 348 27.35 -12.56 18.90
N VAL A 349 28.66 -12.60 19.16
CA VAL A 349 29.66 -11.98 18.27
C VAL A 349 29.70 -12.75 16.95
N TYR A 350 29.58 -12.02 15.85
CA TYR A 350 29.47 -12.57 14.51
C TYR A 350 30.67 -13.43 14.12
N SER A 351 30.37 -14.57 13.51
CA SER A 351 31.35 -15.52 13.00
C SER A 351 30.85 -16.21 11.74
N THR A 352 31.76 -16.67 10.89
CA THR A 352 31.48 -17.46 9.70
C THR A 352 31.91 -18.92 9.83
N VAL A 353 32.37 -19.34 11.03
CA VAL A 353 32.94 -20.67 11.28
C VAL A 353 32.33 -21.34 12.50
N GLY A 354 32.34 -22.67 12.50
CA GLY A 354 31.82 -23.49 13.60
C GLY A 354 30.29 -23.43 13.72
N ASP A 355 29.79 -23.92 14.85
CA ASP A 355 28.35 -24.03 15.13
C ASP A 355 27.64 -22.67 15.28
N ILE A 356 28.40 -21.59 15.41
CA ILE A 356 27.91 -20.21 15.55
C ILE A 356 27.97 -19.43 14.22
N ALA A 357 28.24 -20.11 13.10
CA ALA A 357 28.32 -19.47 11.79
C ALA A 357 27.00 -18.77 11.44
N GLY A 358 27.07 -17.47 11.14
CA GLY A 358 25.91 -16.63 10.83
C GLY A 358 25.19 -16.03 12.05
N TRP A 359 25.51 -16.44 13.28
CA TRP A 359 24.98 -15.82 14.49
C TRP A 359 25.59 -14.42 14.67
N GLY A 360 24.93 -13.52 15.37
CA GLY A 360 25.36 -12.13 15.54
C GLY A 360 25.09 -11.22 14.35
N LEU A 361 24.43 -11.76 13.32
CA LEU A 361 23.92 -11.04 12.16
C LEU A 361 22.41 -10.89 12.31
N LEU A 362 21.97 -9.66 12.54
CA LEU A 362 20.58 -9.29 12.62
C LEU A 362 20.16 -8.62 11.31
N LYS A 363 19.11 -9.16 10.69
CA LYS A 363 18.46 -8.60 9.51
C LYS A 363 17.10 -8.06 9.91
N ILE A 364 16.83 -6.82 9.52
CA ILE A 364 15.61 -6.11 9.88
C ILE A 364 14.94 -5.69 8.57
N ASP A 365 13.72 -6.14 8.33
CA ASP A 365 12.80 -5.55 7.36
C ASP A 365 11.86 -4.63 8.15
N LEU A 366 11.89 -3.33 7.88
CA LEU A 366 11.02 -2.36 8.52
C LEU A 366 9.54 -2.54 8.10
N GLY A 367 9.24 -3.38 7.12
CA GLY A 367 7.90 -3.61 6.57
C GLY A 367 7.49 -2.55 5.54
N ALA A 368 8.15 -1.39 5.54
CA ALA A 368 7.91 -0.30 4.61
C ALA A 368 9.19 0.52 4.37
N LEU A 369 9.19 1.29 3.29
CA LEU A 369 10.23 2.27 2.99
C LEU A 369 10.02 3.51 3.88
N LEU A 370 11.02 3.88 4.69
CA LEU A 370 10.96 5.01 5.61
C LEU A 370 12.17 5.93 5.44
N ARG A 371 12.03 7.21 5.80
CA ARG A 371 13.12 8.20 5.75
C ARG A 371 13.93 8.18 7.04
N ILE A 372 14.89 7.27 7.10
CA ILE A 372 15.71 7.07 8.29
C ILE A 372 16.84 8.10 8.32
N ASP A 373 17.05 8.73 9.48
CA ASP A 373 18.13 9.69 9.72
C ASP A 373 19.06 9.31 10.87
N ALA A 374 18.62 8.39 11.75
CA ALA A 374 19.46 7.84 12.80
C ALA A 374 19.03 6.44 13.24
N VAL A 375 20.02 5.63 13.61
CA VAL A 375 19.81 4.37 14.33
C VAL A 375 20.62 4.42 15.63
N ARG A 376 19.97 4.11 16.74
CA ARG A 376 20.58 4.09 18.07
C ARG A 376 20.63 2.68 18.63
N MET A 377 21.70 2.39 19.36
CA MET A 377 21.86 1.15 20.10
C MET A 377 22.11 1.47 21.57
N VAL A 378 21.26 0.91 22.41
CA VAL A 378 21.35 1.02 23.86
C VAL A 378 21.84 -0.31 24.39
N THR A 379 22.93 -0.25 25.15
CA THR A 379 23.38 -1.39 25.95
C THR A 379 23.17 -1.03 27.41
N ARG A 380 22.44 -1.88 28.15
CA ARG A 380 22.17 -1.67 29.57
C ARG A 380 23.49 -1.49 30.33
N ARG A 381 23.43 -0.71 31.42
CA ARG A 381 24.41 -0.76 32.51
C ARG A 381 23.80 -1.51 33.69
N ALA A 382 24.53 -2.45 34.29
CA ALA A 382 24.45 -2.69 35.75
C ALA A 382 25.60 -3.55 36.30
N ALA A 383 25.77 -3.43 37.63
CA ALA A 383 26.67 -4.01 38.63
C ALA A 383 27.43 -5.34 38.41
N LEU A 384 27.17 -6.12 37.36
CA LEU A 384 27.58 -7.54 37.23
C LEU A 384 28.56 -7.84 36.09
N ALA A 385 29.32 -6.86 35.61
CA ALA A 385 30.31 -7.05 34.53
C ALA A 385 29.70 -7.59 33.21
N GLU A 386 28.50 -7.13 32.86
CA GLU A 386 27.86 -7.47 31.59
C GLU A 386 28.66 -6.99 30.37
N ARG A 387 28.59 -7.80 29.30
CA ARG A 387 29.38 -7.65 28.08
C ARG A 387 28.74 -6.60 27.16
N VAL A 388 29.37 -5.43 27.07
CA VAL A 388 29.04 -4.43 26.03
C VAL A 388 29.32 -4.97 24.63
N LEU A 389 28.84 -4.25 23.61
CA LEU A 389 29.30 -4.45 22.24
C LEU A 389 30.83 -4.26 22.18
N TYR A 390 31.52 -5.13 21.46
CA TYR A 390 32.96 -5.01 21.22
C TYR A 390 33.27 -4.13 20.00
N GLY A 391 32.25 -3.93 19.17
CA GLY A 391 32.22 -3.19 17.93
C GLY A 391 31.01 -3.69 17.14
N TYR A 392 30.60 -2.99 16.11
CA TYR A 392 29.55 -3.43 15.22
C TYR A 392 29.67 -2.77 13.85
N GLN A 393 28.90 -3.28 12.91
CA GLN A 393 28.65 -2.65 11.62
C GLN A 393 27.14 -2.57 11.40
N LEU A 394 26.66 -1.41 10.97
CA LEU A 394 25.30 -1.17 10.53
C LEU A 394 25.31 -0.90 9.02
N ARG A 395 24.40 -1.54 8.30
CA ARG A 395 24.17 -1.34 6.86
C ARG A 395 22.69 -1.12 6.58
N GLY A 396 22.39 -0.40 5.49
CA GLY A 396 21.05 -0.11 5.03
C GLY A 396 20.84 -0.45 3.56
N SER A 397 19.60 -0.73 3.20
CA SER A 397 19.14 -0.88 1.81
C SER A 397 17.71 -0.35 1.67
N ASP A 398 17.43 0.33 0.57
CA ASP A 398 16.09 0.74 0.13
C ASP A 398 15.29 -0.41 -0.49
N GLY A 399 15.93 -1.57 -0.73
CA GLY A 399 15.34 -2.71 -1.42
C GLY A 399 15.83 -2.88 -2.86
N ALA A 400 16.69 -1.99 -3.37
CA ALA A 400 17.32 -2.15 -4.67
C ALA A 400 18.14 -3.45 -4.73
N VAL A 401 18.09 -4.11 -5.89
CA VAL A 401 18.64 -5.45 -6.08
C VAL A 401 19.78 -5.40 -7.11
N ALA A 402 20.90 -6.04 -6.79
CA ALA A 402 22.02 -6.25 -7.69
C ALA A 402 21.68 -7.30 -8.78
N PRO A 403 22.47 -7.40 -9.87
CA PRO A 403 22.20 -8.36 -10.96
C PRO A 403 22.13 -9.84 -10.53
N ASP A 404 22.70 -10.18 -9.37
CA ASP A 404 22.67 -11.53 -8.80
C ASP A 404 21.44 -11.81 -7.91
N GLY A 405 20.55 -10.83 -7.76
CA GLY A 405 19.35 -10.94 -6.92
C GLY A 405 19.57 -10.56 -5.45
N SER A 406 20.78 -10.19 -5.04
CA SER A 406 21.06 -9.73 -3.67
C SER A 406 20.71 -8.26 -3.47
N LEU A 407 20.36 -7.86 -2.25
CA LEU A 407 20.14 -6.45 -1.94
C LEU A 407 21.43 -5.64 -2.06
N ILE A 408 21.32 -4.42 -2.57
CA ILE A 408 22.39 -3.43 -2.58
C ILE A 408 22.44 -2.79 -1.20
N TRP A 409 23.56 -2.96 -0.53
CA TRP A 409 23.76 -2.52 0.86
C TRP A 409 24.81 -1.42 0.94
N GLU A 410 24.47 -0.31 1.59
CA GLU A 410 25.42 0.72 2.00
C GLU A 410 25.78 0.62 3.49
N THR A 411 26.99 1.02 3.86
CA THR A 411 27.41 1.07 5.26
C THR A 411 26.92 2.39 5.88
N LEU A 412 26.19 2.29 6.99
CA LEU A 412 25.62 3.44 7.71
C LEU A 412 26.48 3.84 8.92
N SER A 413 27.04 2.87 9.62
CA SER A 413 27.93 3.09 10.78
C SER A 413 29.31 3.58 10.33
N THR A 414 29.95 4.46 11.09
CA THR A 414 31.35 4.85 10.83
C THR A 414 32.34 3.76 11.25
N ASP A 415 33.59 3.83 10.73
CA ASP A 415 34.65 2.86 11.07
C ASP A 415 35.00 2.83 12.56
N ASP A 416 34.75 3.93 13.29
CA ASP A 416 34.93 3.98 14.75
C ASP A 416 33.99 3.02 15.49
N ARG A 417 32.86 2.62 14.87
CA ARG A 417 31.96 1.61 15.45
C ARG A 417 32.53 0.20 15.44
N LEU A 418 33.56 -0.07 14.63
CA LEU A 418 34.20 -1.40 14.57
C LEU A 418 34.96 -1.74 15.86
N PHE A 419 35.20 -0.76 16.73
CA PHE A 419 35.88 -0.93 18.01
C PHE A 419 35.14 -0.19 19.12
N ASN A 420 34.85 -0.91 20.20
CA ASN A 420 34.34 -0.33 21.43
C ASN A 420 35.17 -0.79 22.64
N GLN A 421 35.30 0.11 23.61
CA GLN A 421 35.92 -0.16 24.90
C GLN A 421 34.89 -0.07 26.03
N ASP A 422 34.20 1.08 26.14
CA ASP A 422 33.31 1.37 27.26
C ASP A 422 32.03 2.13 26.86
N THR A 423 31.83 2.47 25.59
CA THR A 423 30.64 3.18 25.13
C THR A 423 29.42 2.26 25.27
N ARG A 424 28.32 2.83 25.76
CA ARG A 424 27.06 2.12 26.06
C ARG A 424 25.92 2.56 25.16
N LEU A 425 25.91 3.84 24.80
CA LEU A 425 24.88 4.48 24.00
C LEU A 425 25.50 4.89 22.66
N PHE A 426 25.06 4.26 21.59
CA PHE A 426 25.54 4.54 20.25
C PHE A 426 24.46 5.21 19.43
N GLU A 427 24.87 6.18 18.61
CA GLU A 427 24.04 6.77 17.58
C GLU A 427 24.82 6.81 16.27
N ASP A 428 24.28 6.16 15.25
CA ASP A 428 24.69 6.34 13.87
C ASP A 428 23.70 7.31 13.22
N ARG A 429 24.08 8.59 13.16
CA ARG A 429 23.31 9.65 12.49
C ARG A 429 23.89 9.92 11.11
N PHE A 430 23.02 10.08 10.12
CA PHE A 430 23.38 10.30 8.73
C PHE A 430 22.31 11.14 8.00
N ASP A 431 22.60 11.59 6.79
CA ASP A 431 21.62 12.32 5.97
C ASP A 431 20.39 11.45 5.73
N SER A 432 19.20 12.01 6.01
CA SER A 432 17.92 11.33 5.87
C SER A 432 17.75 10.73 4.48
N ARG A 433 17.40 9.45 4.43
CA ARG A 433 17.28 8.70 3.17
C ARG A 433 16.27 7.55 3.26
N PRO A 434 15.65 7.14 2.15
CA PRO A 434 14.70 6.04 2.15
C PRO A 434 15.42 4.71 2.39
N LEU A 435 15.07 4.00 3.46
CA LEU A 435 15.55 2.66 3.80
C LEU A 435 14.37 1.77 4.17
N ARG A 436 14.45 0.50 3.80
CA ARG A 436 13.50 -0.55 4.22
C ARG A 436 14.20 -1.66 4.99
N PHE A 437 15.40 -2.04 4.56
CA PHE A 437 16.15 -3.11 5.19
C PHE A 437 17.35 -2.56 5.93
N LEU A 438 17.58 -3.07 7.15
CA LEU A 438 18.80 -2.83 7.91
C LEU A 438 19.50 -4.16 8.22
N GLU A 439 20.82 -4.10 8.30
CA GLU A 439 21.66 -5.23 8.71
C GLU A 439 22.60 -4.77 9.81
N PHE A 440 22.51 -5.40 10.98
CA PHE A 440 23.39 -5.15 12.11
C PHE A 440 24.28 -6.38 12.36
N ARG A 441 25.58 -6.15 12.48
CA ARG A 441 26.57 -7.19 12.79
C ARG A 441 27.26 -6.87 14.09
N ASN A 442 27.13 -7.73 15.10
CA ASN A 442 27.94 -7.62 16.32
C ASN A 442 29.37 -8.10 16.03
N LEU A 443 30.37 -7.23 16.10
CA LEU A 443 31.73 -7.52 15.67
C LEU A 443 32.74 -7.45 16.83
N ASP A 444 33.82 -8.21 16.72
CA ASP A 444 35.01 -8.06 17.55
C ASP A 444 36.26 -8.07 16.67
N THR A 445 36.51 -6.94 16.02
CA THR A 445 37.62 -6.72 15.08
C THR A 445 38.98 -6.95 15.75
N ALA A 446 39.09 -6.65 17.05
CA ALA A 446 40.29 -6.86 17.85
C ALA A 446 40.49 -8.34 18.28
N ARG A 447 39.58 -9.25 17.91
CA ARG A 447 39.68 -10.70 18.14
C ARG A 447 39.83 -11.12 19.62
N ARG A 448 39.37 -10.28 20.56
CA ARG A 448 39.43 -10.49 22.02
C ARG A 448 38.65 -11.73 22.47
N THR A 449 37.53 -12.00 21.81
CA THR A 449 36.58 -13.09 22.09
C THR A 449 36.95 -14.40 21.40
N LYS A 450 37.86 -14.38 20.41
CA LYS A 450 38.16 -15.54 19.56
C LYS A 450 36.94 -16.12 18.82
N ALA A 451 35.89 -15.32 18.58
CA ALA A 451 34.71 -15.76 17.82
C ALA A 451 35.06 -16.25 16.40
N HIS A 452 36.09 -15.67 15.77
CA HIS A 452 36.69 -16.12 14.50
C HIS A 452 37.29 -17.55 14.54
N LEU A 453 37.39 -18.17 15.72
CA LEU A 453 37.78 -19.57 15.91
C LEU A 453 36.58 -20.46 16.33
N GLY A 454 35.36 -19.93 16.33
CA GLY A 454 34.14 -20.62 16.74
C GLY A 454 33.74 -20.44 18.22
N ASN A 455 34.45 -19.59 18.98
CA ASN A 455 34.10 -19.35 20.38
C ASN A 455 32.82 -18.53 20.53
N ARG A 456 31.85 -19.05 21.27
CA ARG A 456 30.61 -18.34 21.58
C ARG A 456 30.86 -17.26 22.65
N HIS A 457 30.77 -16.00 22.24
CA HIS A 457 30.73 -14.84 23.13
C HIS A 457 29.53 -13.98 22.76
N GLN A 458 28.89 -13.37 23.75
CA GLN A 458 27.67 -12.57 23.58
C GLN A 458 27.88 -11.17 24.13
N SER A 459 27.31 -10.18 23.45
CA SER A 459 27.10 -8.82 23.95
C SER A 459 25.63 -8.63 24.28
N VAL A 460 25.33 -7.63 25.09
CA VAL A 460 23.96 -7.26 25.46
C VAL A 460 23.54 -6.02 24.67
N VAL A 461 22.49 -6.16 23.87
CA VAL A 461 21.75 -5.05 23.26
C VAL A 461 20.38 -5.00 23.91
N THR A 462 20.06 -3.87 24.52
CA THR A 462 18.85 -3.72 25.32
C THR A 462 17.74 -3.07 24.50
N GLU A 463 18.09 -2.08 23.69
CA GLU A 463 17.14 -1.42 22.81
C GLU A 463 17.86 -0.95 21.55
N MET A 464 17.18 -1.02 20.41
CA MET A 464 17.55 -0.43 19.14
C MET A 464 16.43 0.52 18.72
N GLN A 465 16.75 1.81 18.64
CA GLN A 465 15.80 2.84 18.24
C GLN A 465 16.12 3.27 16.82
N ILE A 466 15.10 3.42 16.00
CA ILE A 466 15.24 3.84 14.60
C ILE A 466 14.42 5.11 14.47
N TYR A 467 15.05 6.19 14.03
CA TYR A 467 14.40 7.48 13.87
C TYR A 467 14.17 7.78 12.40
N SER A 468 12.95 8.24 12.14
CA SER A 468 12.50 8.71 10.84
C SER A 468 11.91 10.11 10.97
N SER A 469 11.94 10.87 9.89
CA SER A 469 11.30 12.19 9.85
C SER A 469 10.69 12.49 8.47
N GLY A 470 9.61 13.27 8.47
CA GLY A 470 8.88 13.65 7.27
C GLY A 470 7.84 12.62 6.82
N SER A 471 7.27 12.86 5.64
CA SER A 471 6.30 11.99 4.99
C SER A 471 6.91 10.65 4.60
N VAL A 472 6.14 9.59 4.80
CA VAL A 472 6.50 8.24 4.36
C VAL A 472 6.70 8.24 2.83
N PRO A 473 7.88 7.82 2.30
CA PRO A 473 8.19 7.86 0.87
C PRO A 473 7.27 7.05 -0.01
N GLU A 474 6.80 5.90 0.49
CA GLU A 474 5.95 4.99 -0.25
C GLU A 474 4.95 4.32 0.68
N VAL A 475 3.68 4.42 0.31
CA VAL A 475 2.59 3.65 0.91
C VAL A 475 1.97 2.81 -0.19
N VAL A 476 1.89 1.50 0.04
CA VAL A 476 1.14 0.58 -0.82
C VAL A 476 -0.12 0.15 -0.06
N MET A 477 -1.27 0.36 -0.67
CA MET A 477 -2.56 -0.09 -0.18
C MET A 477 -3.17 -1.06 -1.18
N GLN A 478 -3.86 -2.09 -0.69
CA GLN A 478 -4.54 -3.05 -1.52
C GLN A 478 -6.01 -3.17 -1.11
N SER A 479 -6.92 -3.13 -2.07
CA SER A 479 -8.32 -3.41 -1.81
C SER A 479 -8.50 -4.86 -1.32
N ASP A 480 -9.55 -5.08 -0.55
CA ASP A 480 -10.15 -6.41 -0.43
C ASP A 480 -10.52 -6.97 -1.82
N LEU A 481 -10.89 -8.25 -1.84
CA LEU A 481 -11.46 -8.87 -3.03
C LEU A 481 -12.75 -8.14 -3.45
N ILE A 482 -12.74 -7.53 -4.63
CA ILE A 482 -13.91 -6.88 -5.23
C ILE A 482 -14.70 -7.92 -6.02
N ASP A 483 -15.89 -8.27 -5.54
CA ASP A 483 -16.86 -9.11 -6.25
C ASP A 483 -17.86 -8.22 -7.02
N MET A 484 -17.73 -8.21 -8.35
CA MET A 484 -18.63 -7.46 -9.23
C MET A 484 -20.02 -8.11 -9.38
N SER A 485 -20.30 -9.17 -8.62
CA SER A 485 -21.50 -10.03 -8.59
C SER A 485 -21.73 -10.84 -9.87
N ALA A 486 -21.19 -10.38 -10.99
CA ALA A 486 -21.21 -11.01 -12.30
C ALA A 486 -19.97 -10.55 -13.09
N PRO A 487 -19.55 -11.30 -14.14
CA PRO A 487 -18.49 -10.84 -15.03
C PRO A 487 -18.78 -9.47 -15.61
N ARG A 488 -17.79 -8.57 -15.61
CA ARG A 488 -17.89 -7.21 -16.18
C ARG A 488 -16.71 -6.89 -17.08
N ILE A 489 -16.97 -6.17 -18.16
CA ILE A 489 -15.92 -5.57 -18.99
C ILE A 489 -15.40 -4.33 -18.26
N LEU A 490 -14.09 -4.22 -18.12
CA LEU A 490 -13.44 -3.08 -17.47
C LEU A 490 -13.02 -2.07 -18.55
N GLN A 491 -13.42 -0.82 -18.41
CA GLN A 491 -13.17 0.22 -19.42
C GLN A 491 -11.98 1.08 -19.05
N SER A 492 -12.13 1.90 -18.01
CA SER A 492 -11.14 2.88 -17.59
C SER A 492 -11.08 2.99 -16.07
N ILE A 493 -9.92 3.41 -15.56
CA ILE A 493 -9.71 3.73 -14.15
C ILE A 493 -9.43 5.23 -14.02
N SER A 494 -10.07 5.89 -13.08
CA SER A 494 -9.91 7.33 -12.81
C SER A 494 -9.86 7.56 -11.31
N TRP A 495 -9.13 8.57 -10.87
CA TRP A 495 -9.04 8.95 -9.47
C TRP A 495 -9.02 10.46 -9.30
N ASP A 496 -9.37 10.90 -8.09
CA ASP A 496 -9.25 12.28 -7.64
C ASP A 496 -8.21 12.34 -6.53
N ALA A 497 -7.14 13.12 -6.74
CA ALA A 497 -6.04 13.25 -5.81
C ALA A 497 -5.41 14.64 -5.88
N ASP A 498 -4.99 15.15 -4.73
CA ASP A 498 -4.11 16.31 -4.64
C ASP A 498 -2.66 15.82 -4.68
N LEU A 499 -1.91 16.30 -5.68
CA LEU A 499 -0.53 15.91 -5.94
C LEU A 499 0.40 17.13 -5.85
N PRO A 500 0.86 17.51 -4.65
CA PRO A 500 1.94 18.48 -4.50
C PRO A 500 3.19 18.07 -5.30
N GLU A 501 4.07 19.04 -5.59
CA GLU A 501 5.35 18.76 -6.27
C GLU A 501 6.13 17.66 -5.54
N GLY A 502 6.68 16.71 -6.29
CA GLY A 502 7.41 15.57 -5.73
C GLY A 502 6.56 14.37 -5.32
N THR A 503 5.24 14.44 -5.51
CA THR A 503 4.31 13.36 -5.15
C THR A 503 3.66 12.73 -6.38
N SER A 504 3.28 11.45 -6.27
CA SER A 504 2.49 10.78 -7.32
C SER A 504 1.61 9.68 -6.73
N VAL A 505 0.57 9.32 -7.49
CA VAL A 505 -0.30 8.18 -7.20
C VAL A 505 -0.27 7.24 -8.39
N GLN A 506 -0.15 5.95 -8.12
CA GLN A 506 -0.18 4.91 -9.13
C GLN A 506 -1.20 3.84 -8.74
N PHE A 507 -1.87 3.28 -9.75
CA PHE A 507 -2.77 2.15 -9.54
C PHE A 507 -2.32 0.94 -10.33
N ARG A 508 -2.64 -0.25 -9.84
CA ARG A 508 -2.53 -1.50 -10.60
C ARG A 508 -3.75 -2.35 -10.33
N THR A 509 -4.13 -3.15 -11.30
CA THR A 509 -5.27 -4.06 -11.16
C THR A 509 -4.85 -5.48 -11.49
N ARG A 510 -5.57 -6.44 -10.91
CA ARG A 510 -5.58 -7.83 -11.38
C ARG A 510 -6.97 -8.39 -11.26
N THR A 511 -7.29 -9.36 -12.12
CA THR A 511 -8.65 -9.89 -12.25
C THR A 511 -8.65 -11.40 -12.40
N GLY A 512 -9.79 -12.03 -12.10
CA GLY A 512 -9.97 -13.47 -12.23
C GLY A 512 -11.40 -13.90 -11.95
N ASP A 513 -11.68 -15.19 -12.14
CA ASP A 513 -13.02 -15.78 -11.96
C ASP A 513 -13.07 -16.88 -10.89
N ASN A 514 -11.93 -17.45 -10.52
CA ASN A 514 -11.87 -18.54 -9.54
C ASN A 514 -11.29 -18.06 -8.22
N LEU A 515 -11.93 -18.40 -7.12
CA LEU A 515 -11.41 -18.18 -5.78
C LEU A 515 -11.01 -19.50 -5.17
N ARG A 516 -10.07 -19.48 -4.23
CA ARG A 516 -9.79 -20.61 -3.36
C ARG A 516 -9.83 -20.16 -1.90
N GLU A 517 -10.25 -21.05 -1.05
CA GLU A 517 -10.26 -20.83 0.39
C GLU A 517 -8.96 -21.40 0.99
N ILE A 518 -8.28 -20.59 1.78
CA ILE A 518 -7.18 -20.99 2.66
C ILE A 518 -7.73 -20.96 4.07
N THR A 519 -7.54 -22.05 4.81
CA THR A 519 -7.95 -22.13 6.21
C THR A 519 -6.72 -21.99 7.09
N HIS A 520 -6.70 -20.94 7.90
CA HIS A 520 -5.71 -20.63 8.92
C HIS A 520 -6.17 -21.22 10.26
N TYR A 521 -5.25 -21.88 10.95
CA TYR A 521 -5.53 -22.51 12.24
C TYR A 521 -4.68 -21.84 13.30
N TYR A 522 -5.31 -21.15 14.25
CA TYR A 522 -4.58 -20.46 15.30
C TYR A 522 -4.64 -21.25 16.61
N LEU A 523 -3.59 -21.16 17.42
CA LEU A 523 -3.62 -21.54 18.83
C LEU A 523 -4.26 -20.43 19.66
N LEU A 524 -4.64 -20.74 20.91
CA LEU A 524 -5.19 -19.74 21.83
C LEU A 524 -4.20 -18.60 22.11
N THR A 525 -2.92 -18.83 21.87
CA THR A 525 -1.83 -17.85 21.95
C THR A 525 -1.81 -16.87 20.77
N GLY A 526 -2.60 -17.11 19.72
CA GLY A 526 -2.56 -16.36 18.45
C GLY A 526 -1.55 -16.88 17.44
N GLU A 527 -0.76 -17.91 17.78
CA GLU A 527 0.19 -18.53 16.85
C GLU A 527 -0.54 -19.30 15.74
N GLU A 528 -0.23 -19.02 14.47
CA GLU A 528 -0.72 -19.80 13.33
C GLU A 528 0.05 -21.12 13.21
N VAL A 529 -0.69 -22.23 13.12
CA VAL A 529 -0.14 -23.59 13.04
C VAL A 529 -0.78 -24.36 11.89
N SER A 530 -0.19 -25.50 11.52
CA SER A 530 -0.83 -26.39 10.55
C SER A 530 -2.10 -27.03 11.14
N LYS A 531 -3.03 -27.44 10.27
CA LYS A 531 -4.23 -28.21 10.69
C LYS A 531 -3.86 -29.43 11.55
N ALA A 532 -2.81 -30.15 11.17
CA ALA A 532 -2.37 -31.36 11.88
C ALA A 532 -1.89 -31.04 13.30
N GLU A 533 -1.13 -29.95 13.47
CA GLU A 533 -0.68 -29.48 14.79
C GLU A 533 -1.86 -28.96 15.62
N TRP A 534 -2.79 -28.21 15.01
CA TRP A 534 -4.01 -27.75 15.67
C TRP A 534 -4.88 -28.92 16.16
N ASP A 535 -5.03 -29.97 15.34
CA ASP A 535 -5.77 -31.18 15.66
C ASP A 535 -5.09 -32.04 16.74
N ASP A 536 -3.78 -31.93 16.92
CA ASP A 536 -3.02 -32.60 17.98
C ASP A 536 -3.11 -31.85 19.33
N LYS A 537 -3.34 -30.53 19.32
CA LYS A 537 -3.48 -29.76 20.56
C LYS A 537 -4.78 -30.10 21.31
N PRO A 538 -4.75 -30.13 22.66
CA PRO A 538 -5.98 -30.16 23.47
C PRO A 538 -6.91 -28.99 23.12
N THR A 539 -8.23 -29.20 23.20
CA THR A 539 -9.24 -28.21 22.75
C THR A 539 -9.13 -26.83 23.42
N PHE A 540 -8.60 -26.74 24.64
CA PHE A 540 -8.39 -25.48 25.34
C PHE A 540 -7.12 -24.72 24.91
N PHE A 541 -6.24 -25.32 24.11
CA PHE A 541 -5.12 -24.64 23.43
C PHE A 541 -5.44 -24.25 21.99
N ARG A 542 -6.59 -24.69 21.46
CA ARG A 542 -7.02 -24.39 20.09
C ARG A 542 -7.65 -23.00 20.06
N GLY A 543 -7.09 -22.13 19.24
CA GLY A 543 -7.62 -20.81 18.94
C GLY A 543 -8.61 -20.84 17.76
N PRO A 544 -8.95 -19.67 17.21
CA PRO A 544 -9.88 -19.57 16.09
C PRO A 544 -9.37 -20.28 14.84
N VAL A 545 -10.30 -20.73 14.01
CA VAL A 545 -10.03 -21.21 12.65
C VAL A 545 -10.63 -20.18 11.71
N GLU A 546 -9.79 -19.56 10.90
CA GLU A 546 -10.18 -18.48 10.01
C GLU A 546 -10.04 -18.93 8.57
N THR A 547 -11.01 -18.60 7.73
CA THR A 547 -10.97 -18.94 6.30
C THR A 547 -10.75 -17.66 5.50
N GLU A 548 -9.58 -17.53 4.88
CA GLU A 548 -9.25 -16.48 3.93
C GLU A 548 -9.64 -16.92 2.52
N THR A 549 -10.32 -16.05 1.76
CA THR A 549 -10.60 -16.29 0.35
C THR A 549 -9.60 -15.54 -0.50
N VAL A 550 -8.78 -16.27 -1.26
CA VAL A 550 -7.70 -15.69 -2.07
C VAL A 550 -7.91 -16.01 -3.56
N PRO A 551 -7.22 -15.29 -4.47
CA PRO A 551 -7.14 -15.65 -5.89
C PRO A 551 -6.82 -17.13 -6.13
N GLY A 552 -7.68 -17.79 -6.92
CA GLY A 552 -7.51 -19.17 -7.40
C GLY A 552 -6.73 -19.25 -8.72
N SER A 553 -6.84 -20.40 -9.40
CA SER A 553 -6.23 -20.59 -10.72
C SER A 553 -6.87 -19.67 -11.78
N GLY A 554 -6.08 -19.18 -12.74
CA GLY A 554 -6.57 -18.34 -13.84
C GLY A 554 -6.68 -16.84 -13.54
N TRP A 555 -6.21 -16.38 -12.38
CA TRP A 555 -6.03 -14.94 -12.14
C TRP A 555 -4.86 -14.36 -12.93
N SER A 556 -5.00 -13.13 -13.39
CA SER A 556 -3.89 -12.39 -13.97
C SER A 556 -2.86 -12.01 -12.89
N ASN A 557 -1.62 -11.76 -13.31
CA ASN A 557 -0.70 -10.93 -12.53
C ASN A 557 -1.25 -9.50 -12.42
N PHE A 558 -0.70 -8.69 -11.52
CA PHE A 558 -0.95 -7.25 -11.53
C PHE A 558 -0.51 -6.64 -12.86
N SER A 559 -1.33 -5.73 -13.38
CA SER A 559 -1.05 -4.94 -14.57
C SER A 559 0.23 -4.11 -14.42
N GLN A 560 0.65 -3.47 -15.51
CA GLN A 560 1.50 -2.29 -15.40
C GLN A 560 0.75 -1.18 -14.64
N ALA A 561 1.50 -0.22 -14.11
CA ALA A 561 0.94 0.90 -13.35
C ALA A 561 0.19 1.87 -14.27
N TYR A 562 -1.01 2.27 -13.85
CA TYR A 562 -1.74 3.42 -14.39
C TYR A 562 -1.16 4.67 -13.73
N LEU A 563 -0.79 5.66 -14.55
CA LEU A 563 -0.12 6.90 -14.14
C LEU A 563 -1.03 8.12 -14.28
N GLU A 564 -2.04 8.06 -15.14
CA GLU A 564 -2.99 9.15 -15.41
C GLU A 564 -4.46 8.72 -15.21
N PRO A 565 -5.32 9.60 -14.65
CA PRO A 565 -6.75 9.35 -14.58
C PRO A 565 -7.39 9.19 -15.98
N GLY A 566 -8.23 8.18 -16.14
CA GLY A 566 -8.96 7.89 -17.38
C GLY A 566 -8.28 6.84 -18.27
N GLU A 567 -7.11 6.32 -17.90
CA GLU A 567 -6.44 5.24 -18.61
C GLU A 567 -7.31 3.98 -18.75
N ARG A 568 -7.16 3.28 -19.89
CA ARG A 568 -7.85 2.02 -20.15
C ARG A 568 -7.35 0.94 -19.18
N VAL A 569 -8.27 0.18 -18.58
CA VAL A 569 -7.89 -0.95 -17.72
C VAL A 569 -7.18 -2.02 -18.55
N LEU A 570 -5.98 -2.39 -18.11
CA LEU A 570 -5.08 -3.35 -18.77
C LEU A 570 -5.31 -4.80 -18.31
N SER A 571 -5.94 -5.00 -17.15
CA SER A 571 -6.25 -6.35 -16.68
C SER A 571 -7.29 -7.02 -17.57
N PRO A 572 -7.19 -8.35 -17.78
CA PRO A 572 -8.16 -9.09 -18.61
C PRO A 572 -9.60 -8.88 -18.13
N SER A 573 -10.52 -8.72 -19.08
CA SER A 573 -11.96 -8.64 -18.84
C SER A 573 -12.71 -9.22 -20.05
N PRO A 574 -13.94 -9.76 -19.88
CA PRO A 574 -14.75 -9.72 -18.67
C PRO A 574 -14.27 -10.67 -17.57
N ARG A 575 -14.31 -10.21 -16.32
CA ARG A 575 -14.00 -11.01 -15.12
C ARG A 575 -14.98 -10.66 -14.01
N ARG A 576 -15.23 -11.58 -13.08
CA ARG A 576 -16.11 -11.33 -11.91
C ARG A 576 -15.37 -10.70 -10.73
N TYR A 577 -14.13 -11.06 -10.50
CA TYR A 577 -13.36 -10.59 -9.35
C TYR A 577 -12.21 -9.70 -9.77
N MET A 578 -11.87 -8.75 -8.90
CA MET A 578 -10.79 -7.81 -9.08
C MET A 578 -10.10 -7.48 -7.75
N ILE A 579 -8.82 -7.17 -7.81
CA ILE A 579 -8.06 -6.53 -6.73
C ILE A 579 -7.41 -5.28 -7.30
N VAL A 580 -7.46 -4.18 -6.56
CA VAL A 580 -6.83 -2.91 -6.90
C VAL A 580 -5.70 -2.63 -5.90
N GLU A 581 -4.51 -2.32 -6.41
CA GLU A 581 -3.39 -1.81 -5.64
C GLU A 581 -3.27 -0.31 -5.91
N ALA A 582 -3.14 0.49 -4.85
CA ALA A 582 -2.87 1.92 -4.91
C ALA A 582 -1.51 2.17 -4.25
N ARG A 583 -0.66 2.96 -4.91
CA ARG A 583 0.64 3.35 -4.40
C ARG A 583 0.71 4.87 -4.34
N LEU A 584 0.97 5.41 -3.15
CA LEU A 584 1.16 6.83 -2.91
C LEU A 584 2.66 7.04 -2.68
N LEU A 585 3.27 7.93 -3.48
CA LEU A 585 4.71 8.15 -3.54
C LEU A 585 5.04 9.60 -3.18
N SER A 586 6.14 9.79 -2.46
CA SER A 586 6.71 11.10 -2.16
C SER A 586 8.24 11.10 -2.18
N ASP A 587 8.83 11.91 -3.05
CA ASP A 587 10.28 12.13 -3.12
C ASP A 587 10.78 13.21 -2.14
N ASN A 588 9.86 13.95 -1.52
CA ASN A 588 10.15 15.06 -0.61
C ASN A 588 9.54 14.81 0.80
N PRO A 589 10.33 14.94 1.89
CA PRO A 589 9.83 14.72 3.26
C PRO A 589 8.70 15.68 3.69
N ASP A 590 8.53 16.84 3.04
CA ASP A 590 7.58 17.86 3.49
C ASP A 590 6.23 17.81 2.74
N THR A 591 6.09 16.91 1.76
CA THR A 591 4.90 16.78 0.93
C THR A 591 4.37 15.36 0.92
N ALA A 592 3.06 15.20 0.77
CA ALA A 592 2.39 13.91 0.68
C ALA A 592 1.27 13.98 -0.35
N ALA A 593 1.07 12.91 -1.13
CA ALA A 593 -0.11 12.79 -1.98
C ALA A 593 -1.36 12.56 -1.12
N THR A 594 -2.47 13.19 -1.50
CA THR A 594 -3.77 12.96 -0.86
C THR A 594 -4.74 12.37 -1.88
N LEU A 595 -5.16 11.12 -1.68
CA LEU A 595 -6.10 10.43 -2.54
C LEU A 595 -7.53 10.56 -1.98
N ARG A 596 -8.44 11.14 -2.77
CA ARG A 596 -9.83 11.38 -2.38
C ARG A 596 -10.76 10.26 -2.84
N SER A 597 -10.62 9.84 -4.10
CA SER A 597 -11.44 8.76 -4.65
C SER A 597 -10.75 7.99 -5.78
N VAL A 598 -11.17 6.74 -6.00
CA VAL A 598 -10.91 5.98 -7.23
C VAL A 598 -12.22 5.40 -7.78
N SER A 599 -12.36 5.41 -9.10
CA SER A 599 -13.51 4.89 -9.84
C SER A 599 -13.04 4.08 -11.04
N ILE A 600 -13.64 2.90 -11.23
CA ILE A 600 -13.37 2.04 -12.38
C ILE A 600 -14.68 1.90 -13.17
N ALA A 601 -14.68 2.39 -14.41
CA ALA A 601 -15.82 2.28 -15.32
C ALA A 601 -15.95 0.84 -15.83
N THR A 602 -17.18 0.33 -15.83
CA THR A 602 -17.51 -1.04 -16.20
C THR A 602 -18.71 -1.10 -17.14
N LEU A 603 -18.73 -2.12 -17.98
CA LEU A 603 -19.88 -2.50 -18.79
C LEU A 603 -20.33 -3.91 -18.49
N ARG A 604 -21.62 -4.18 -18.72
CA ARG A 604 -22.14 -5.54 -18.70
C ARG A 604 -21.74 -6.24 -20.00
N PRO A 605 -21.13 -7.42 -19.93
CA PRO A 605 -20.83 -8.19 -21.12
C PRO A 605 -22.13 -8.69 -21.76
N VAL A 606 -22.11 -8.88 -23.08
CA VAL A 606 -23.24 -9.41 -23.83
C VAL A 606 -23.36 -10.93 -23.69
N ALA A 607 -22.28 -11.61 -23.29
CA ALA A 607 -22.21 -13.03 -22.93
C ALA A 607 -21.25 -13.23 -21.73
N SER A 608 -21.49 -14.21 -20.83
CA SER A 608 -20.56 -14.47 -19.71
C SER A 608 -19.20 -14.97 -20.17
N GLN A 609 -19.15 -15.67 -21.29
CA GLN A 609 -17.92 -16.17 -21.90
C GLN A 609 -18.12 -16.23 -23.42
N LEU A 610 -17.04 -15.97 -24.16
CA LEU A 610 -16.99 -16.13 -25.61
C LEU A 610 -15.70 -16.90 -25.91
N LEU A 611 -15.80 -18.19 -26.23
CA LEU A 611 -14.66 -18.99 -26.66
C LEU A 611 -14.66 -19.05 -28.17
N ALA A 612 -13.51 -18.78 -28.78
CA ALA A 612 -13.36 -18.86 -30.22
C ALA A 612 -12.13 -19.62 -30.66
N GLU A 613 -12.26 -20.28 -31.80
CA GLU A 613 -11.23 -21.13 -32.37
C GLU A 613 -11.25 -21.05 -33.90
N ILE A 614 -10.09 -21.00 -34.55
CA ILE A 614 -9.96 -20.98 -36.01
C ILE A 614 -9.35 -22.28 -36.54
N THR A 615 -9.72 -22.70 -37.75
CA THR A 615 -9.10 -23.80 -38.49
C THR A 615 -9.01 -23.48 -39.99
N PRO A 616 -7.96 -23.89 -40.72
CA PRO A 616 -6.75 -24.57 -40.24
C PRO A 616 -5.81 -23.64 -39.44
N GLN A 617 -5.20 -24.16 -38.37
CA GLN A 617 -4.22 -23.41 -37.56
C GLN A 617 -2.77 -23.63 -37.94
N ARG A 618 -2.44 -24.74 -38.60
CA ARG A 618 -1.06 -25.14 -38.91
C ARG A 618 -0.90 -25.36 -40.40
N ASP A 619 0.35 -25.27 -40.84
CA ASP A 619 0.76 -25.47 -42.23
C ASP A 619 0.01 -24.58 -43.23
N VAL A 620 -0.45 -23.41 -42.77
CA VAL A 620 -1.16 -22.46 -43.61
C VAL A 620 -0.19 -21.84 -44.62
N PRO A 621 -0.47 -21.93 -45.93
CA PRO A 621 0.36 -21.31 -46.96
C PRO A 621 0.48 -19.79 -46.78
N VAL A 622 1.71 -19.28 -46.92
CA VAL A 622 1.98 -17.84 -46.79
C VAL A 622 1.66 -17.13 -48.10
N GLY A 623 0.86 -16.07 -48.06
CA GLY A 623 0.58 -15.22 -49.22
C GLY A 623 -0.42 -15.80 -50.22
N GLU A 624 -1.05 -16.93 -49.90
CA GLU A 624 -2.12 -17.54 -50.70
C GLU A 624 -3.49 -17.32 -50.04
N ILE A 625 -4.55 -17.36 -50.85
CA ILE A 625 -5.92 -17.33 -50.34
C ILE A 625 -6.21 -18.69 -49.71
N VAL A 626 -6.55 -18.67 -48.42
CA VAL A 626 -6.89 -19.85 -47.63
C VAL A 626 -8.30 -19.70 -47.10
N ASP A 627 -9.02 -20.81 -47.14
CA ASP A 627 -10.34 -20.96 -46.59
C ASP A 627 -10.25 -21.32 -45.11
N PHE A 628 -10.84 -20.48 -44.27
CA PHE A 628 -10.90 -20.65 -42.82
C PHE A 628 -12.33 -20.88 -42.37
N ASP A 629 -12.45 -21.67 -41.30
CA ASP A 629 -13.63 -21.73 -40.45
C ASP A 629 -13.24 -21.22 -39.06
N LEU A 630 -14.02 -20.26 -38.55
CA LEU A 630 -13.88 -19.75 -37.19
C LEU A 630 -15.15 -20.11 -36.41
N TYR A 631 -14.96 -20.82 -35.30
CA TYR A 631 -15.99 -21.23 -34.37
C TYR A 631 -16.08 -20.27 -33.21
N LEU A 632 -17.29 -19.90 -32.79
CA LEU A 632 -17.58 -19.10 -31.62
C LEU A 632 -18.63 -19.81 -30.75
N ARG A 633 -18.27 -20.14 -29.51
CA ARG A 633 -19.15 -20.69 -28.48
C ARG A 633 -19.42 -19.65 -27.38
N PRO A 634 -20.61 -19.02 -27.36
CA PRO A 634 -21.02 -18.14 -26.28
C PRO A 634 -21.64 -18.89 -25.09
N SER A 635 -21.27 -18.47 -23.87
CA SER A 635 -21.98 -18.83 -22.64
C SER A 635 -22.71 -17.61 -22.09
N PHE A 636 -23.90 -17.79 -21.51
CA PHE A 636 -24.71 -16.70 -20.94
C PHE A 636 -25.00 -16.91 -19.45
N ILE A 637 -25.07 -15.81 -18.67
CA ILE A 637 -25.26 -15.86 -17.20
C ILE A 637 -26.65 -16.41 -16.82
N THR A 638 -27.69 -16.07 -17.58
CA THR A 638 -29.08 -16.49 -17.32
C THR A 638 -29.85 -16.70 -18.61
N THR A 639 -30.98 -17.40 -18.55
CA THR A 639 -31.89 -17.61 -19.69
C THR A 639 -32.51 -16.32 -20.27
N THR A 640 -32.41 -15.20 -19.54
CA THR A 640 -33.00 -13.89 -19.92
C THR A 640 -31.97 -12.76 -20.04
N GLY A 641 -30.69 -13.00 -19.70
CA GLY A 641 -29.65 -11.97 -19.62
C GLY A 641 -28.55 -12.18 -20.66
N GLY A 642 -28.28 -11.12 -21.45
CA GLY A 642 -27.25 -11.12 -22.48
C GLY A 642 -27.77 -11.58 -23.85
N ASN A 643 -27.43 -10.84 -24.89
CA ASN A 643 -27.62 -11.26 -26.28
C ASN A 643 -26.66 -10.48 -27.19
N PHE A 644 -26.32 -11.07 -28.32
CA PHE A 644 -25.60 -10.37 -29.38
C PHE A 644 -26.17 -10.74 -30.74
N SER A 645 -26.02 -9.83 -31.69
CA SER A 645 -26.38 -10.08 -33.10
C SER A 645 -25.37 -9.47 -34.07
N ARG A 646 -24.38 -8.75 -33.55
CA ARG A 646 -23.29 -8.17 -34.33
C ARG A 646 -22.03 -8.96 -34.06
N LEU A 647 -21.31 -9.32 -35.11
CA LEU A 647 -20.00 -9.93 -35.06
C LEU A 647 -19.03 -9.06 -35.88
N ARG A 648 -17.83 -8.84 -35.36
CA ARG A 648 -16.73 -8.15 -36.04
C ARG A 648 -15.56 -9.11 -36.11
N LEU A 649 -15.20 -9.53 -37.31
CA LEU A 649 -14.01 -10.32 -37.57
C LEU A 649 -12.94 -9.40 -38.17
N THR A 650 -11.80 -9.31 -37.52
CA THR A 650 -10.66 -8.52 -38.00
C THR A 650 -9.51 -9.45 -38.35
N ALA A 651 -9.03 -9.38 -39.58
CA ALA A 651 -7.91 -10.16 -40.06
C ALA A 651 -6.57 -9.48 -39.75
N PRO A 652 -5.53 -10.26 -39.44
CA PRO A 652 -4.22 -9.73 -39.14
C PRO A 652 -3.55 -9.14 -40.40
N SER A 653 -2.62 -8.19 -40.21
CA SER A 653 -1.80 -7.62 -41.31
C SER A 653 -2.61 -6.99 -42.46
N ARG A 654 -3.81 -6.49 -42.15
CA ARG A 654 -4.76 -5.88 -43.09
C ARG A 654 -5.14 -6.78 -44.27
N SER A 655 -5.15 -8.11 -44.10
CA SER A 655 -5.52 -9.03 -45.18
C SER A 655 -7.02 -8.96 -45.48
N SER A 656 -7.40 -9.03 -46.75
CA SER A 656 -8.81 -8.99 -47.12
C SER A 656 -9.56 -10.23 -46.63
N ILE A 657 -10.80 -10.04 -46.19
CA ILE A 657 -11.73 -11.11 -45.80
C ILE A 657 -12.88 -11.16 -46.81
N ALA A 658 -13.16 -12.35 -47.34
CA ALA A 658 -14.38 -12.62 -48.10
C ALA A 658 -15.23 -13.65 -47.37
N LEU A 659 -16.49 -13.33 -47.06
CA LEU A 659 -17.36 -14.26 -46.35
C LEU A 659 -17.86 -15.34 -47.32
N ARG A 660 -17.85 -16.60 -46.88
CA ARG A 660 -18.39 -17.75 -47.62
C ARG A 660 -19.71 -18.24 -47.04
N GLY A 661 -19.85 -18.21 -45.72
CA GLY A 661 -21.10 -18.58 -45.05
C GLY A 661 -21.06 -18.34 -43.54
N VAL A 662 -22.24 -18.37 -42.93
CA VAL A 662 -22.40 -18.38 -41.48
C VAL A 662 -23.35 -19.50 -41.10
N ASP A 663 -22.92 -20.40 -40.23
CA ASP A 663 -23.76 -21.45 -39.68
C ASP A 663 -23.99 -21.21 -38.19
N VAL A 664 -25.21 -21.48 -37.74
CA VAL A 664 -25.61 -21.44 -36.34
C VAL A 664 -26.29 -22.74 -36.01
N GLY A 665 -25.82 -23.42 -34.97
CA GLY A 665 -26.35 -24.70 -34.52
C GLY A 665 -25.65 -25.18 -33.25
N ASP A 666 -26.04 -26.34 -32.75
CA ASP A 666 -25.24 -27.02 -31.74
C ASP A 666 -24.07 -27.76 -32.44
N GLU A 667 -23.09 -28.23 -31.68
CA GLU A 667 -21.90 -28.86 -32.25
C GLU A 667 -22.20 -30.07 -33.15
N GLU A 668 -23.12 -30.94 -32.72
CA GLU A 668 -23.59 -32.10 -33.51
C GLU A 668 -24.27 -31.67 -34.82
N ASP A 669 -25.00 -30.54 -34.82
CA ASP A 669 -25.64 -30.00 -36.02
C ASP A 669 -24.59 -29.52 -37.03
N ILE A 670 -23.56 -28.82 -36.56
CA ILE A 670 -22.52 -28.22 -37.41
C ILE A 670 -21.61 -29.30 -38.03
N ALA A 671 -21.36 -30.41 -37.34
CA ALA A 671 -20.63 -31.56 -37.87
C ALA A 671 -21.41 -32.34 -38.95
N GLY A 672 -22.75 -32.29 -38.92
CA GLY A 672 -23.64 -32.97 -39.85
C GLY A 672 -24.37 -32.03 -40.80
N ALA A 673 -25.57 -31.59 -40.39
CA ALA A 673 -26.42 -30.66 -41.13
C ALA A 673 -26.82 -29.49 -40.22
N PRO A 674 -26.25 -28.27 -40.42
CA PRO A 674 -26.44 -27.16 -39.50
C PRO A 674 -27.91 -26.73 -39.41
N SER A 675 -28.39 -26.42 -38.21
CA SER A 675 -29.79 -26.05 -37.98
C SER A 675 -30.17 -24.71 -38.62
N THR A 676 -29.22 -23.79 -38.82
CA THR A 676 -29.39 -22.63 -39.69
C THR A 676 -28.10 -22.32 -40.44
N SER A 677 -28.16 -22.32 -41.77
CA SER A 677 -27.03 -21.96 -42.65
C SER A 677 -27.38 -20.76 -43.50
N TYR A 678 -26.58 -19.70 -43.43
CA TYR A 678 -26.68 -18.53 -44.27
C TYR A 678 -25.64 -18.62 -45.39
N THR A 679 -26.11 -18.84 -46.61
CA THR A 679 -25.26 -18.96 -47.80
C THR A 679 -25.60 -17.87 -48.81
N ARG A 680 -24.65 -17.56 -49.68
CA ARG A 680 -24.79 -16.46 -50.64
C ARG A 680 -25.77 -16.83 -51.77
N VAL A 681 -26.87 -16.09 -51.89
CA VAL A 681 -27.87 -16.15 -52.96
C VAL A 681 -28.15 -14.72 -53.45
N ASP A 682 -27.97 -14.45 -54.73
CA ASP A 682 -28.22 -13.13 -55.35
C ASP A 682 -27.61 -11.94 -54.58
N SER A 683 -26.33 -12.09 -54.20
CA SER A 683 -25.52 -11.11 -53.45
C SER A 683 -25.87 -10.90 -51.97
N LEU A 684 -26.93 -11.54 -51.45
CA LEU A 684 -27.28 -11.56 -50.03
C LEU A 684 -26.97 -12.92 -49.42
N PHE A 685 -26.73 -12.97 -48.12
CA PHE A 685 -26.60 -14.23 -47.39
C PHE A 685 -27.92 -14.57 -46.73
N THR A 686 -28.59 -15.63 -47.18
CA THR A 686 -29.94 -16.00 -46.75
C THR A 686 -30.02 -17.40 -46.19
N ASP A 687 -30.84 -17.60 -45.15
CA ASP A 687 -31.20 -18.94 -44.65
C ASP A 687 -32.30 -19.60 -45.52
N ALA A 688 -32.59 -20.88 -45.26
CA ALA A 688 -33.68 -21.62 -45.93
C ALA A 688 -35.08 -21.01 -45.69
N GLY A 689 -35.24 -20.15 -44.68
CA GLY A 689 -36.46 -19.41 -44.37
C GLY A 689 -36.55 -18.03 -45.03
N GLY A 690 -35.55 -17.64 -45.84
CA GLY A 690 -35.49 -16.34 -46.52
C GLY A 690 -35.04 -15.17 -45.64
N ARG A 691 -34.51 -15.42 -44.42
CA ARG A 691 -33.93 -14.37 -43.57
C ARG A 691 -32.52 -14.06 -44.05
N ALA A 692 -32.22 -12.77 -44.23
CA ALA A 692 -30.91 -12.32 -44.66
C ALA A 692 -30.05 -11.83 -43.49
N LEU A 693 -28.76 -12.11 -43.51
CA LEU A 693 -27.77 -11.38 -42.71
C LEU A 693 -27.21 -10.19 -43.50
N SER A 694 -26.81 -9.13 -42.79
CA SER A 694 -26.16 -7.97 -43.39
C SER A 694 -24.66 -8.08 -43.19
N VAL A 695 -23.90 -7.89 -44.27
CA VAL A 695 -22.43 -7.94 -44.28
C VAL A 695 -21.91 -6.61 -44.79
N ALA A 696 -20.94 -6.04 -44.07
CA ALA A 696 -20.19 -4.89 -44.52
C ALA A 696 -18.69 -5.15 -44.38
N GLY A 697 -17.88 -4.50 -45.22
CA GLY A 697 -16.43 -4.65 -45.19
C GLY A 697 -15.88 -5.89 -45.92
N GLU A 698 -16.68 -6.55 -46.77
CA GLU A 698 -16.14 -7.59 -47.66
C GLU A 698 -15.01 -7.04 -48.53
N GLY A 699 -13.91 -7.79 -48.64
CA GLY A 699 -12.70 -7.37 -49.34
C GLY A 699 -11.77 -6.44 -48.54
N THR A 700 -12.16 -6.08 -47.31
CA THR A 700 -11.32 -5.34 -46.36
C THR A 700 -10.81 -6.25 -45.25
N ASP A 701 -10.01 -5.73 -44.33
CA ASP A 701 -9.49 -6.47 -43.17
C ASP A 701 -10.48 -6.61 -42.02
N THR A 702 -11.62 -5.93 -42.11
CA THR A 702 -12.63 -5.91 -41.05
C THR A 702 -13.98 -6.25 -41.64
N LEU A 703 -14.50 -7.42 -41.28
CA LEU A 703 -15.81 -7.88 -41.68
C LEU A 703 -16.82 -7.64 -40.54
N LEU A 704 -17.88 -6.89 -40.83
CA LEU A 704 -19.00 -6.67 -39.93
C LEU A 704 -20.19 -7.50 -40.38
N ILE A 705 -20.67 -8.39 -39.49
CA ILE A 705 -21.79 -9.29 -39.74
C ILE A 705 -22.91 -8.94 -38.76
N GLN A 706 -24.10 -8.65 -39.27
CA GLN A 706 -25.31 -8.44 -38.48
C GLN A 706 -26.29 -9.60 -38.75
N MET A 707 -26.45 -10.44 -37.73
CA MET A 707 -27.39 -11.56 -37.70
C MET A 707 -28.84 -11.04 -37.59
N PRO A 708 -29.81 -11.69 -38.29
CA PRO A 708 -31.21 -11.29 -38.22
C PRO A 708 -31.90 -11.69 -36.91
N THR A 709 -31.36 -12.69 -36.20
CA THR A 709 -31.83 -13.13 -34.88
C THR A 709 -30.68 -13.05 -33.89
N ALA A 710 -30.92 -12.44 -32.73
CA ALA A 710 -29.91 -12.36 -31.69
C ALA A 710 -29.69 -13.73 -31.02
N LEU A 711 -28.41 -14.08 -30.83
CA LEU A 711 -27.99 -15.21 -30.03
C LEU A 711 -28.18 -14.89 -28.54
N ARG A 712 -28.74 -15.85 -27.80
CA ARG A 712 -29.06 -15.77 -26.38
C ARG A 712 -28.96 -17.18 -25.78
N ALA A 713 -29.12 -17.30 -24.47
CA ALA A 713 -29.05 -18.58 -23.75
C ALA A 713 -30.00 -19.69 -24.25
N SER A 714 -31.07 -19.35 -24.97
CA SER A 714 -32.02 -20.31 -25.56
C SER A 714 -31.76 -20.59 -27.04
N SER A 715 -30.73 -19.97 -27.62
CA SER A 715 -30.29 -20.20 -29.00
C SER A 715 -29.31 -21.36 -29.04
N PRO A 716 -29.01 -21.92 -30.23
CA PRO A 716 -27.94 -22.88 -30.38
C PRO A 716 -26.61 -22.31 -29.90
N ASP A 717 -25.74 -23.19 -29.39
CA ASP A 717 -24.56 -22.78 -28.63
C ASP A 717 -23.30 -22.54 -29.47
N LEU A 718 -23.36 -22.70 -30.80
CA LEU A 718 -22.20 -22.57 -31.68
C LEU A 718 -22.50 -21.75 -32.95
N VAL A 719 -21.54 -20.90 -33.33
CA VAL A 719 -21.54 -20.15 -34.58
C VAL A 719 -20.28 -20.50 -35.37
N ARG A 720 -20.41 -20.91 -36.63
CA ARG A 720 -19.29 -21.09 -37.57
C ARG A 720 -19.29 -19.95 -38.60
N LEU A 721 -18.19 -19.21 -38.67
CA LEU A 721 -17.91 -18.22 -39.70
C LEU A 721 -16.96 -18.84 -40.73
N SER A 722 -17.47 -19.14 -41.92
CA SER A 722 -16.65 -19.64 -43.03
C SER A 722 -16.25 -18.47 -43.91
N PHE A 723 -14.95 -18.21 -44.08
CA PHE A 723 -14.43 -17.09 -44.87
C PHE A 723 -13.14 -17.48 -45.60
N SER A 724 -12.71 -16.62 -46.52
CA SER A 724 -11.41 -16.74 -47.21
C SER A 724 -10.55 -15.52 -46.87
N SER A 725 -9.28 -15.74 -46.56
CA SER A 725 -8.32 -14.67 -46.27
C SER A 725 -6.89 -15.10 -46.59
N ILE A 726 -5.93 -14.17 -46.50
CA ILE A 726 -4.51 -14.41 -46.76
C ILE A 726 -3.72 -14.21 -45.46
N VAL A 727 -2.77 -15.09 -45.18
CA VAL A 727 -1.85 -14.97 -44.03
C VAL A 727 -0.44 -14.66 -44.54
N PHE A 728 0.16 -13.58 -44.03
CA PHE A 728 1.48 -13.11 -44.49
C PHE A 728 2.65 -13.51 -43.58
N GLN A 729 2.36 -14.05 -42.41
CA GLN A 729 3.37 -14.49 -41.43
C GLN A 729 2.83 -15.54 -40.46
N SER A 730 3.73 -16.33 -39.89
CA SER A 730 3.41 -17.25 -38.81
C SER A 730 3.10 -16.50 -37.52
N GLY A 731 2.15 -17.00 -36.72
CA GLY A 731 1.73 -16.36 -35.48
C GLY A 731 0.71 -15.23 -35.69
N SER A 732 0.03 -15.21 -36.85
CA SER A 732 -1.01 -14.23 -37.15
C SER A 732 -2.31 -14.56 -36.41
N THR A 733 -2.84 -13.63 -35.61
CA THR A 733 -4.08 -13.85 -34.83
C THR A 733 -5.27 -13.11 -35.45
N PHE A 734 -6.36 -13.83 -35.72
CA PHE A 734 -7.64 -13.21 -36.08
C PHE A 734 -8.35 -12.73 -34.82
N ARG A 735 -8.96 -11.54 -34.85
CA ARG A 735 -9.75 -11.03 -33.74
C ARG A 735 -11.23 -11.19 -34.04
N LEU A 736 -11.99 -11.77 -33.10
CA LEU A 736 -13.44 -11.82 -33.16
C LEU A 736 -14.04 -11.07 -31.98
N GLU A 737 -14.97 -10.17 -32.27
CA GLU A 737 -15.72 -9.42 -31.26
C GLU A 737 -17.22 -9.50 -31.54
N VAL A 738 -18.04 -9.39 -30.51
CA VAL A 738 -19.50 -9.38 -30.62
C VAL A 738 -20.12 -8.21 -29.89
N ALA A 739 -21.27 -7.75 -30.37
CA ALA A 739 -22.03 -6.67 -29.74
C ALA A 739 -23.54 -6.90 -29.84
N SER A 740 -24.28 -6.32 -28.88
CA SER A 740 -25.74 -6.26 -28.96
C SER A 740 -26.15 -5.17 -29.95
N ALA A 741 -27.24 -5.40 -30.68
CA ALA A 741 -27.80 -4.36 -31.55
C ALA A 741 -28.26 -3.12 -30.76
N ALA A 742 -28.61 -3.28 -29.48
CA ALA A 742 -28.99 -2.18 -28.60
C ALA A 742 -27.80 -1.32 -28.14
N GLN A 743 -26.57 -1.85 -28.21
CA GLN A 743 -25.33 -1.19 -27.82
C GLN A 743 -24.25 -1.45 -28.89
N PRO A 744 -24.39 -0.87 -30.09
CA PRO A 744 -23.60 -1.25 -31.26
C PRO A 744 -22.11 -0.92 -31.15
N ASP A 745 -21.72 -0.05 -30.22
CA ASP A 745 -20.33 0.37 -29.99
C ASP A 745 -19.67 -0.36 -28.81
N SER A 746 -20.42 -1.20 -28.07
CA SER A 746 -19.91 -1.96 -26.93
C SER A 746 -19.52 -3.37 -27.36
N TRP A 747 -18.32 -3.50 -27.92
CA TRP A 747 -17.76 -4.76 -28.38
C TRP A 747 -17.15 -5.58 -27.24
N GLN A 748 -17.50 -6.86 -27.17
CA GLN A 748 -16.87 -7.86 -26.32
C GLN A 748 -16.02 -8.79 -27.19
N GLU A 749 -14.72 -8.87 -26.89
CA GLU A 749 -13.78 -9.76 -27.59
C GLU A 749 -13.97 -11.21 -27.14
N ALA A 750 -13.78 -12.15 -28.08
CA ALA A 750 -13.77 -13.58 -27.80
C ALA A 750 -12.36 -14.04 -27.40
N ASP A 751 -12.27 -14.84 -26.34
CA ASP A 751 -11.01 -15.45 -25.91
C ASP A 751 -10.68 -16.63 -26.83
N GLY A 752 -9.42 -16.72 -27.26
CA GLY A 752 -8.92 -17.89 -27.96
C GLY A 752 -8.88 -19.11 -27.03
N GLY A 753 -9.53 -20.20 -27.42
CA GLY A 753 -9.56 -21.43 -26.62
C GLY A 753 -10.05 -22.64 -27.41
N ASP A 754 -10.44 -23.67 -26.68
CA ASP A 754 -11.09 -24.88 -27.19
C ASP A 754 -12.60 -24.59 -27.30
N ALA A 755 -13.06 -24.24 -28.50
CA ALA A 755 -14.46 -23.87 -28.73
C ALA A 755 -15.29 -25.06 -29.23
N VAL A 756 -14.66 -26.07 -29.82
CA VAL A 756 -15.28 -27.27 -30.41
C VAL A 756 -14.37 -28.46 -30.19
N GLY A 757 -14.93 -29.66 -30.09
CA GLY A 757 -14.13 -30.88 -29.96
C GLY A 757 -13.30 -31.20 -31.20
N ASP A 758 -12.38 -32.15 -31.03
CA ASP A 758 -11.40 -32.60 -32.03
C ASP A 758 -12.01 -33.07 -33.38
N GLU A 759 -13.33 -33.32 -33.44
CA GLU A 759 -14.04 -33.67 -34.68
C GLU A 759 -14.17 -32.48 -35.65
N LEU A 760 -14.24 -31.25 -35.14
CA LEU A 760 -14.42 -30.03 -35.94
C LEU A 760 -13.13 -29.21 -36.06
N SER A 761 -12.24 -29.27 -35.07
CA SER A 761 -10.94 -28.59 -35.09
C SER A 761 -9.93 -29.31 -34.20
N PHE A 762 -8.70 -29.48 -34.67
CA PHE A 762 -7.58 -30.09 -33.90
C PHE A 762 -6.72 -29.03 -33.17
N GLY A 763 -7.23 -27.80 -33.05
CA GLY A 763 -6.48 -26.62 -32.66
C GLY A 763 -6.84 -26.11 -31.26
N SER A 764 -6.31 -24.94 -30.90
CA SER A 764 -6.88 -24.12 -29.82
C SER A 764 -6.58 -22.64 -30.08
N GLY A 765 -7.61 -21.81 -30.03
CA GLY A 765 -7.51 -20.37 -30.21
C GLY A 765 -7.54 -19.85 -31.65
N LEU A 766 -7.11 -18.59 -31.82
CA LEU A 766 -7.33 -17.79 -33.03
C LEU A 766 -6.04 -17.49 -33.83
N THR A 767 -4.93 -18.13 -33.44
CA THR A 767 -3.62 -17.88 -34.03
C THR A 767 -3.28 -18.92 -35.08
N VAL A 768 -2.87 -18.45 -36.25
CA VAL A 768 -2.51 -19.26 -37.40
C VAL A 768 -0.99 -19.31 -37.57
N LEU A 769 -0.47 -20.52 -37.79
CA LEU A 769 0.93 -20.85 -37.96
C LEU A 769 1.22 -21.28 -39.40
N THR A 770 2.26 -20.71 -39.97
CA THR A 770 2.73 -21.00 -41.34
C THR A 770 4.08 -21.73 -41.29
N PRO A 771 4.43 -22.59 -42.26
CA PRO A 771 5.73 -23.28 -42.31
C PRO A 771 6.94 -22.33 -42.27
N LEU A 772 8.06 -22.80 -41.68
CA LEU A 772 9.33 -22.07 -41.61
C LEU A 772 10.14 -22.26 -42.91
N GLY A 773 10.50 -21.15 -43.60
CA GLY A 773 11.31 -21.14 -44.84
C GLY A 773 10.57 -20.53 -46.06
N GLY A 774 11.24 -19.71 -46.89
CA GLY A 774 10.65 -19.00 -48.06
C GLY A 774 11.08 -17.52 -48.21
N SER A 775 10.83 -16.91 -49.39
CA SER A 775 11.21 -15.52 -49.75
C SER A 775 10.39 -14.43 -49.00
N HIS A 776 10.97 -13.23 -48.82
CA HIS A 776 10.38 -12.12 -48.03
C HIS A 776 9.36 -11.25 -48.79
N LEU A 777 9.23 -11.41 -50.10
CA LEU A 777 8.34 -10.62 -50.95
C LEU A 777 7.57 -11.54 -51.90
N LEU A 778 6.28 -11.25 -52.08
CA LEU A 778 5.41 -11.92 -53.05
C LEU A 778 4.69 -10.86 -53.89
N LEU A 779 4.97 -10.86 -55.20
CA LEU A 779 4.35 -9.95 -56.17
C LEU A 779 3.03 -10.57 -56.67
N SER A 780 1.93 -9.83 -56.62
CA SER A 780 0.70 -10.20 -57.34
C SER A 780 0.73 -9.60 -58.75
N ASP A 781 0.64 -10.45 -59.79
CA ASP A 781 0.79 -10.06 -61.21
C ASP A 781 -0.49 -9.39 -61.77
N ALA A 782 -1.23 -8.62 -60.96
CA ALA A 782 -2.64 -8.31 -61.18
C ALA A 782 -2.97 -6.91 -61.73
N SER A 783 -2.01 -5.99 -61.86
CA SER A 783 -2.29 -4.64 -62.38
C SER A 783 -1.80 -4.41 -63.80
N SER A 784 -2.55 -3.60 -64.54
CA SER A 784 -2.35 -3.33 -65.95
C SER A 784 -0.90 -2.89 -66.23
N ARG A 785 -0.19 -3.65 -67.06
CA ARG A 785 1.18 -3.31 -67.52
C ARG A 785 1.22 -2.03 -68.38
N VAL A 786 0.06 -1.43 -68.65
CA VAL A 786 -0.17 -0.18 -69.40
C VAL A 786 -1.23 0.67 -68.70
N PHE A 787 -0.93 1.94 -68.41
CA PHE A 787 -1.94 2.91 -67.97
C PHE A 787 -1.85 4.23 -68.77
N SER A 788 -2.95 4.98 -68.81
CA SER A 788 -3.19 6.14 -69.67
C SER A 788 -3.61 7.36 -68.86
N PRO A 789 -2.68 8.10 -68.25
CA PRO A 789 -2.96 9.29 -67.43
C PRO A 789 -3.36 10.51 -68.28
N ASN A 790 -4.43 10.40 -69.05
CA ASN A 790 -4.94 11.43 -69.97
C ASN A 790 -6.10 12.26 -69.37
N GLY A 791 -6.58 11.88 -68.17
CA GLY A 791 -7.64 12.55 -67.44
C GLY A 791 -9.05 12.25 -67.95
N ASP A 792 -9.26 11.16 -68.69
CA ASP A 792 -10.58 10.74 -69.16
C ASP A 792 -11.37 9.90 -68.13
N GLY A 793 -10.76 9.62 -66.97
CA GLY A 793 -11.32 8.84 -65.87
C GLY A 793 -11.16 7.33 -66.05
N ILE A 794 -10.49 6.87 -67.11
CA ILE A 794 -10.31 5.46 -67.45
C ILE A 794 -8.82 5.12 -67.44
N ASN A 795 -8.40 4.25 -66.51
CA ASN A 795 -7.02 3.74 -66.42
C ASN A 795 -5.97 4.87 -66.27
N ASP A 796 -6.34 5.95 -65.57
CA ASP A 796 -5.49 7.13 -65.34
C ASP A 796 -4.38 6.89 -64.30
N GLU A 797 -4.51 5.87 -63.46
CA GLU A 797 -3.54 5.52 -62.43
C GLU A 797 -3.08 4.07 -62.55
N ALA A 798 -1.79 3.85 -62.31
CA ALA A 798 -1.23 2.54 -62.09
C ALA A 798 -1.34 2.14 -60.63
N LEU A 799 -1.91 0.96 -60.36
CA LEU A 799 -1.92 0.35 -59.02
C LEU A 799 -0.76 -0.64 -58.90
N PHE A 800 0.10 -0.47 -57.91
CA PHE A 800 1.10 -1.47 -57.51
C PHE A 800 0.58 -2.23 -56.30
N GLU A 801 0.29 -3.51 -56.49
CA GLU A 801 -0.14 -4.41 -55.41
C GLU A 801 0.95 -5.45 -55.14
N PHE A 802 1.40 -5.56 -53.89
CA PHE A 802 2.41 -6.54 -53.48
C PHE A 802 2.31 -6.84 -51.99
N SER A 803 2.83 -8.01 -51.61
CA SER A 803 2.78 -8.49 -50.22
C SER A 803 4.18 -8.56 -49.62
N VAL A 804 4.33 -7.97 -48.43
CA VAL A 804 5.55 -8.09 -47.62
C VAL A 804 5.36 -9.21 -46.61
N LEU A 805 6.28 -10.17 -46.63
CA LEU A 805 6.22 -11.37 -45.81
C LEU A 805 7.29 -11.32 -44.71
N ARG A 806 6.91 -11.67 -43.49
CA ARG A 806 7.84 -11.93 -42.37
C ARG A 806 8.76 -10.74 -41.98
N VAL A 807 8.27 -9.50 -42.07
CA VAL A 807 8.98 -8.29 -41.59
C VAL A 807 8.15 -7.63 -40.49
N ASN A 808 8.50 -7.93 -39.23
CA ASN A 808 7.67 -7.62 -38.05
C ASN A 808 8.24 -6.48 -37.21
N VAL A 809 8.85 -5.52 -37.88
CA VAL A 809 9.43 -4.32 -37.27
C VAL A 809 9.02 -3.12 -38.10
N ASP A 810 9.10 -1.94 -37.50
CA ASP A 810 8.82 -0.68 -38.17
C ASP A 810 9.76 -0.50 -39.35
N ARG A 811 9.22 -0.50 -40.58
CA ARG A 811 9.97 -0.26 -41.81
C ARG A 811 9.18 0.56 -42.79
N GLU A 812 9.93 1.27 -43.62
CA GLU A 812 9.42 1.92 -44.81
C GLU A 812 9.41 0.92 -45.98
N VAL A 813 8.26 0.77 -46.62
CA VAL A 813 8.04 -0.12 -47.75
C VAL A 813 7.56 0.70 -48.92
N GLY A 814 8.04 0.41 -50.13
CA GLY A 814 7.66 1.22 -51.26
C GLY A 814 8.06 0.71 -52.62
N VAL A 815 7.78 1.57 -53.60
CA VAL A 815 8.07 1.36 -55.00
C VAL A 815 8.83 2.58 -55.52
N ASP A 816 9.96 2.33 -56.17
CA ASP A 816 10.69 3.30 -56.96
C ASP A 816 10.39 3.12 -58.45
N ILE A 817 10.18 4.23 -59.14
CA ILE A 817 9.91 4.26 -60.58
C ILE A 817 11.07 4.96 -61.27
N PHE A 818 11.63 4.34 -62.30
CA PHE A 818 12.78 4.84 -63.05
C PHE A 818 12.48 4.90 -64.56
N ASP A 819 13.13 5.83 -65.26
CA ASP A 819 13.26 5.72 -66.72
C ASP A 819 14.26 4.61 -67.11
N LEU A 820 14.31 4.26 -68.40
CA LEU A 820 15.25 3.27 -68.94
C LEU A 820 16.72 3.70 -68.84
N GLY A 821 16.99 4.99 -68.56
CA GLY A 821 18.33 5.51 -68.27
C GLY A 821 18.76 5.29 -66.82
N GLY A 822 17.89 4.74 -65.97
CA GLY A 822 18.13 4.51 -64.55
C GLY A 822 17.93 5.76 -63.68
N ARG A 823 17.38 6.85 -64.22
CA ARG A 823 17.03 8.02 -63.41
C ARG A 823 15.69 7.77 -62.72
N ARG A 824 15.68 7.94 -61.39
CA ARG A 824 14.47 7.82 -60.57
C ARG A 824 13.54 9.00 -60.87
N LEU A 825 12.29 8.69 -61.15
CA LEU A 825 11.24 9.64 -61.51
C LEU A 825 10.25 9.84 -60.37
N ARG A 826 9.95 8.78 -59.62
CA ARG A 826 8.98 8.82 -58.54
C ARG A 826 9.32 7.81 -57.46
N THR A 827 9.05 8.21 -56.22
CA THR A 827 9.23 7.43 -55.01
C THR A 827 7.88 7.32 -54.31
N LEU A 828 7.34 6.11 -54.18
CA LEU A 828 6.11 5.82 -53.43
C LEU A 828 6.51 5.06 -52.16
N ARG A 829 6.07 5.53 -50.99
CA ARG A 829 6.46 4.96 -49.69
C ARG A 829 5.28 4.90 -48.75
N GLU A 830 5.24 3.86 -47.93
CA GLU A 830 4.33 3.68 -46.80
C GLU A 830 5.11 3.08 -45.64
N ARG A 831 5.09 3.75 -44.47
CA ARG A 831 5.73 3.26 -43.24
C ARG A 831 4.67 2.64 -42.32
N ARG A 832 4.95 1.45 -41.79
CA ARG A 832 4.06 0.74 -40.87
C ARG A 832 4.87 0.21 -39.69
N GLU A 833 4.30 0.26 -38.47
CA GLU A 833 4.89 -0.32 -37.25
C GLU A 833 5.22 -1.81 -37.41
N LEU A 834 4.40 -2.52 -38.20
CA LEU A 834 4.64 -3.89 -38.65
C LEU A 834 4.57 -3.89 -40.18
N ALA A 835 5.72 -4.02 -40.83
CA ALA A 835 5.83 -3.86 -42.27
C ALA A 835 5.27 -5.03 -43.08
N ASN A 836 4.96 -6.17 -42.46
CA ASN A 836 4.30 -7.29 -43.12
C ASN A 836 2.84 -7.00 -43.48
N GLY A 837 2.37 -7.52 -44.61
CA GLY A 837 0.99 -7.32 -45.08
C GLY A 837 0.88 -6.89 -46.55
N LEU A 838 -0.33 -6.57 -46.96
CA LEU A 838 -0.66 -6.14 -48.32
C LEU A 838 -0.40 -4.63 -48.50
N TYR A 839 0.27 -4.24 -49.59
CA TYR A 839 0.50 -2.86 -49.99
C TYR A 839 -0.21 -2.56 -51.31
N ARG A 840 -0.82 -1.38 -51.38
CA ARG A 840 -1.47 -0.84 -52.59
C ARG A 840 -0.99 0.59 -52.77
N LEU A 841 -0.10 0.80 -53.74
CA LEU A 841 0.47 2.12 -54.03
C LEU A 841 0.03 2.56 -55.42
N ASN A 842 -0.51 3.77 -55.54
CA ASN A 842 -0.95 4.30 -56.81
C ASN A 842 0.09 5.25 -57.42
N TRP A 843 0.17 5.26 -58.74
CA TRP A 843 0.94 6.23 -59.51
C TRP A 843 0.08 6.85 -60.60
N ASP A 844 0.02 8.18 -60.59
CA ASP A 844 -0.73 9.02 -61.52
C ASP A 844 0.05 9.37 -62.81
N GLY A 845 1.19 8.72 -63.04
CA GLY A 845 2.05 9.01 -64.19
C GLY A 845 2.84 10.30 -64.07
N ARG A 846 2.97 10.89 -62.88
CA ARG A 846 3.78 12.10 -62.66
C ARG A 846 5.11 11.80 -61.98
N ASP A 847 6.13 12.59 -62.28
CA ASP A 847 7.41 12.56 -61.57
C ASP A 847 7.34 13.26 -60.19
N GLU A 848 8.47 13.36 -59.49
CA GLU A 848 8.58 14.05 -58.19
C GLU A 848 8.21 15.54 -58.26
N ASP A 849 8.39 16.17 -59.42
CA ASP A 849 8.04 17.58 -59.67
C ASP A 849 6.55 17.76 -60.08
N GLY A 850 5.77 16.67 -60.12
CA GLY A 850 4.36 16.69 -60.51
C GLY A 850 4.13 16.83 -62.02
N THR A 851 5.16 16.63 -62.84
CA THR A 851 5.07 16.70 -64.30
C THR A 851 4.71 15.33 -64.86
N LEU A 852 3.80 15.28 -65.83
CA LEU A 852 3.40 14.03 -66.48
C LEU A 852 4.57 13.44 -67.27
N VAL A 853 4.88 12.17 -67.04
CA VAL A 853 5.98 11.49 -67.72
C VAL A 853 5.60 11.17 -69.18
N PRO A 854 6.54 11.22 -70.14
CA PRO A 854 6.26 10.88 -71.53
C PRO A 854 5.72 9.44 -71.70
N PRO A 855 4.95 9.14 -72.76
CA PRO A 855 4.61 7.75 -73.09
C PRO A 855 5.88 6.91 -73.29
N GLY A 856 5.92 5.70 -72.71
CA GLY A 856 7.12 4.88 -72.69
C GLY A 856 7.09 3.75 -71.66
N ILE A 857 8.18 2.99 -71.56
CA ILE A 857 8.36 1.91 -70.59
C ILE A 857 9.23 2.43 -69.43
N TYR A 858 8.81 2.13 -68.20
CA TYR A 858 9.46 2.52 -66.96
C TYR A 858 9.77 1.28 -66.12
N ILE A 859 10.86 1.36 -65.34
CA ILE A 859 11.29 0.29 -64.44
C ILE A 859 10.70 0.55 -63.06
N VAL A 860 10.12 -0.48 -62.47
CA VAL A 860 9.50 -0.44 -61.14
C VAL A 860 10.33 -1.31 -60.21
N ARG A 861 10.85 -0.77 -59.11
CA ARG A 861 11.63 -1.52 -58.13
C ARG A 861 10.92 -1.50 -56.79
N TYR A 862 10.65 -2.68 -56.23
CA TYR A 862 10.03 -2.83 -54.92
C TYR A 862 11.12 -2.81 -53.84
N GLU A 863 10.96 -1.95 -52.85
CA GLU A 863 11.96 -1.73 -51.80
C GLU A 863 11.33 -1.98 -50.42
N VAL A 864 12.00 -2.83 -49.64
CA VAL A 864 11.76 -3.03 -48.21
C VAL A 864 13.12 -2.83 -47.55
N ASP A 865 13.21 -1.84 -46.67
CA ASP A 865 14.46 -1.52 -45.97
C ASP A 865 14.84 -2.69 -45.03
N ALA A 866 15.73 -3.59 -45.45
CA ALA A 866 16.08 -4.80 -44.72
C ALA A 866 17.61 -4.91 -44.49
N ASP A 867 18.02 -5.21 -43.25
CA ASP A 867 19.44 -5.29 -42.82
C ASP A 867 20.22 -6.49 -43.42
N ALA A 868 19.56 -7.38 -44.16
CA ALA A 868 20.17 -8.56 -44.79
C ALA A 868 19.78 -8.61 -46.26
N GLY A 869 20.79 -8.55 -47.15
CA GLY A 869 20.71 -8.51 -48.61
C GLY A 869 19.63 -9.39 -49.26
N GLY A 870 18.41 -8.85 -49.32
CA GLY A 870 17.28 -9.41 -50.05
C GLY A 870 17.34 -9.03 -51.52
N THR A 871 16.78 -9.90 -52.37
CA THR A 871 16.52 -9.55 -53.77
C THR A 871 15.40 -8.51 -53.82
N THR A 872 15.68 -7.31 -54.33
CA THR A 872 14.65 -6.32 -54.67
C THR A 872 14.01 -6.73 -56.00
N PRO A 873 12.74 -7.18 -56.02
CA PRO A 873 12.06 -7.49 -57.26
C PRO A 873 11.96 -6.24 -58.14
N ALA A 874 12.08 -6.42 -59.45
CA ALA A 874 11.89 -5.34 -60.42
C ALA A 874 10.87 -5.78 -61.48
N GLY A 875 10.01 -4.84 -61.88
CA GLY A 875 9.01 -5.00 -62.93
C GLY A 875 9.11 -3.89 -63.97
N LEU A 876 8.27 -3.98 -65.00
CA LEU A 876 8.11 -2.95 -66.03
C LEU A 876 6.67 -2.44 -66.02
N ILE A 877 6.50 -1.14 -66.20
CA ILE A 877 5.21 -0.50 -66.42
C ILE A 877 5.26 0.40 -67.64
N SER A 878 4.19 0.41 -68.42
CA SER A 878 4.09 1.24 -69.62
C SER A 878 3.09 2.38 -69.41
N VAL A 879 3.46 3.56 -69.88
CA VAL A 879 2.58 4.73 -69.94
C VAL A 879 2.21 4.96 -71.39
N ALA A 880 0.93 5.09 -71.70
CA ALA A 880 0.44 5.33 -73.05
C ALA A 880 -0.77 6.28 -73.03
N TYR A 881 -0.71 7.42 -73.72
CA TYR A 881 -1.82 8.36 -73.86
C TYR A 881 -1.70 9.19 -75.13
#